data_AF-A0AAE9CZK3-F1
#
_entry.id   AF-A0AAE9CZK3-F1
#
_cell.length_a   1.000
_cell.length_b   1.000
_cell.length_c   1.000
_cell.angle_alpha   90.00
_cell.angle_beta   90.00
_cell.angle_gamma   90.00
#
_symmetry.space_group_name_H-M   'P 1'
#
loop_
_entity.id
_entity.type
_entity.pdbx_description
1 polymer ?
#
loop_
_entity_poly.entity_id
_entity_poly.type
_entity_poly.pdbx_seq_one_letter_code
_entity_poly.pdbx_strand_id
1 'polypeptide(L)'
;MGGGSSHVGHESLSQKSAKNSPKLGAKSPRRLKFSLKRKTSERDQIRPFEELIRYWPSSDIDLLLAEFEADLKLLELQNQCDSTRKAAKSIAKDLEVAAKFEDLNLIFKTRSISCNRRFLLQRCKNLKIPEELSIFSLDEIEKFQKLQPEDVENFLKFQIYTEKFGNSRISEEFGCQKRLEEDLREMQKLDLKNGDLVIQVVEGKYPNSDTFSIRCSSLVAAARSPIIRSLLLRKSVQKEKEKTIVFSDLIFPKVFAPLFVLFLYTDRLDWSLAPKSDDSISSLSQAKAITTNGKSPDLQLARALKIIEIARFFEVEKLVQACEDVVIRNLSPDNVVQILQWGRTNNSKYISTHAFRFIEREFSRIATSSSSLPNFLELSSQEMEELTKSQFCQCTELEMLNACCRWGEFALLRKLEEREPNLVADTCHSISRRGLKKSEKSGEELKEILKPLAENIRKDYALPPFHQDLTDAYNKGILEQSPMGQDLVVCASTSEINPDAHWLKPEQSSAGPRYYRPYHTTLIKHRTLKDPSWTPPTTSSESEDVFVAPEIHLEFQNIYPDILEDSLFIEARNRIEKRAKLANLANFGRVFHRKMALEMITRQTLIEMNIAEECISCRFSSGNLENSGIPTPPPDVVLPGSCDIF
;
A
#
# COMPACT_ATOMS: atom_id res chain seq x y z
N MET A 1 -36.42 -1.09 -59.39
CA MET A 1 -37.68 -0.42 -59.77
C MET A 1 -38.82 -1.04 -58.97
N GLY A 2 -39.63 -0.21 -58.28
CA GLY A 2 -40.86 -0.54 -57.52
C GLY A 2 -40.66 -1.35 -56.23
N GLY A 3 -41.01 -0.94 -55.00
CA GLY A 3 -42.16 -0.14 -54.53
C GLY A 3 -43.44 -1.00 -54.52
N GLY A 4 -44.28 -1.12 -53.48
CA GLY A 4 -44.42 -0.51 -52.15
C GLY A 4 -45.37 -1.39 -51.28
N SER A 5 -45.37 -1.25 -49.95
CA SER A 5 -46.33 -0.43 -49.14
C SER A 5 -47.73 -1.08 -49.04
N SER A 6 -48.24 -1.63 -47.92
CA SER A 6 -48.54 -1.16 -46.54
C SER A 6 -50.06 -1.04 -46.30
N HIS A 7 -50.51 -1.44 -45.09
CA HIS A 7 -51.76 -1.15 -44.34
C HIS A 7 -52.22 -2.42 -43.58
N VAL A 8 -52.15 -2.51 -42.23
CA VAL A 8 -52.96 -1.85 -41.17
C VAL A 8 -54.46 -2.03 -41.48
N GLY A 9 -55.32 -2.74 -40.74
CA GLY A 9 -55.37 -3.17 -39.34
C GLY A 9 -56.75 -2.75 -38.81
N HIS A 10 -57.56 -3.66 -38.26
CA HIS A 10 -58.60 -3.34 -37.24
C HIS A 10 -59.22 -4.62 -36.64
N GLU A 11 -59.30 -4.60 -35.31
CA GLU A 11 -59.86 -5.62 -34.40
C GLU A 11 -61.39 -5.61 -34.36
N SER A 12 -62.01 -6.73 -33.93
CA SER A 12 -62.82 -6.78 -32.69
C SER A 12 -63.47 -8.15 -32.41
N LEU A 13 -63.26 -8.66 -31.16
CA LEU A 13 -64.21 -9.34 -30.24
C LEU A 13 -64.83 -10.70 -30.69
N SER A 14 -65.05 -11.76 -29.90
CA SER A 14 -65.01 -12.04 -28.45
C SER A 14 -65.25 -13.56 -28.22
N GLN A 15 -64.45 -14.15 -27.31
CA GLN A 15 -64.70 -15.25 -26.33
C GLN A 15 -65.35 -16.59 -26.73
N LYS A 16 -64.64 -17.69 -26.40
CA LYS A 16 -65.17 -18.88 -25.68
C LYS A 16 -64.04 -19.71 -25.03
N SER A 17 -64.40 -20.46 -24.00
CA SER A 17 -63.61 -20.92 -22.85
C SER A 17 -62.99 -22.33 -22.93
N ALA A 18 -61.89 -22.50 -22.15
CA ALA A 18 -61.41 -23.67 -21.39
C ALA A 18 -60.63 -24.83 -22.07
N LYS A 19 -59.35 -25.00 -21.69
CA LYS A 19 -58.75 -26.22 -21.02
C LYS A 19 -57.20 -26.18 -20.92
N ASN A 20 -56.72 -26.32 -19.67
CA ASN A 20 -55.46 -26.85 -19.12
C ASN A 20 -54.15 -27.02 -19.96
N SER A 21 -53.05 -26.43 -19.45
CA SER A 21 -51.80 -27.09 -18.94
C SER A 21 -50.58 -26.11 -19.04
N PRO A 22 -49.47 -26.32 -18.29
CA PRO A 22 -48.90 -25.32 -17.38
C PRO A 22 -47.76 -24.47 -17.99
N LYS A 23 -47.73 -23.18 -17.66
CA LYS A 23 -46.55 -22.33 -17.91
C LYS A 23 -45.55 -22.49 -16.75
N LEU A 24 -44.43 -23.15 -17.04
CA LEU A 24 -43.17 -22.99 -16.33
C LEU A 24 -42.71 -21.53 -16.47
N GLY A 25 -43.10 -20.70 -15.52
CA GLY A 25 -42.50 -19.38 -15.33
C GLY A 25 -41.22 -19.54 -14.55
N ALA A 26 -40.08 -19.52 -15.24
CA ALA A 26 -38.77 -19.29 -14.63
C ALA A 26 -38.79 -17.90 -13.96
N LYS A 27 -39.06 -17.88 -12.66
CA LYS A 27 -38.87 -16.68 -11.83
C LYS A 27 -37.38 -16.52 -11.60
N SER A 28 -36.81 -15.42 -12.09
CA SER A 28 -35.46 -14.99 -11.72
C SER A 28 -35.35 -14.85 -10.19
N PRO A 29 -34.23 -15.24 -9.56
CA PRO A 29 -34.06 -15.04 -8.12
C PRO A 29 -34.09 -13.54 -7.82
N ARG A 30 -34.98 -13.12 -6.91
CA ARG A 30 -35.03 -11.73 -6.43
C ARG A 30 -33.84 -11.53 -5.50
N ARG A 31 -32.73 -10.99 -6.03
CA ARG A 31 -31.64 -10.44 -5.21
C ARG A 31 -32.23 -9.46 -4.20
N LEU A 32 -31.92 -9.65 -2.91
CA LEU A 32 -32.24 -8.71 -1.85
C LEU A 32 -31.75 -7.32 -2.26
N LYS A 33 -32.70 -6.40 -2.46
CA LYS A 33 -32.39 -5.02 -2.83
C LYS A 33 -31.91 -4.31 -1.57
N PHE A 34 -30.59 -4.17 -1.41
CA PHE A 34 -30.04 -3.15 -0.52
C PHE A 34 -30.70 -1.81 -0.89
N SER A 35 -31.30 -1.13 0.08
CA SER A 35 -31.90 0.18 -0.15
C SER A 35 -30.78 1.18 -0.43
N LEU A 36 -30.40 1.31 -1.70
CA LEU A 36 -29.53 2.37 -2.17
C LEU A 36 -30.27 3.71 -2.02
N LYS A 37 -30.06 4.37 -0.86
CA LYS A 37 -30.34 5.80 -0.72
C LYS A 37 -29.61 6.56 -1.85
N ARG A 38 -30.26 7.58 -2.41
CA ARG A 38 -29.70 8.42 -3.50
C ARG A 38 -28.31 8.92 -3.12
N LYS A 39 -27.41 9.05 -4.11
CA LYS A 39 -26.12 9.75 -3.96
C LYS A 39 -26.38 11.12 -3.34
N THR A 40 -25.88 11.35 -2.13
CA THR A 40 -25.75 12.68 -1.56
C THR A 40 -24.62 13.38 -2.31
N SER A 41 -24.85 14.62 -2.76
CA SER A 41 -23.79 15.41 -3.39
C SER A 41 -22.76 15.78 -2.32
N GLU A 42 -21.49 15.92 -2.69
CA GLU A 42 -20.46 16.49 -1.80
C GLU A 42 -20.91 17.85 -1.23
N ARG A 43 -21.64 18.65 -2.03
CA ARG A 43 -22.26 19.90 -1.58
C ARG A 43 -23.29 19.70 -0.46
N ASP A 44 -24.05 18.61 -0.49
CA ASP A 44 -25.04 18.30 0.55
C ASP A 44 -24.37 17.88 1.87
N GLN A 45 -23.14 17.35 1.81
CA GLN A 45 -22.35 16.94 2.97
C GLN A 45 -21.61 18.12 3.62
N ILE A 46 -21.16 19.08 2.80
CA ILE A 46 -20.45 20.28 3.28
C ILE A 46 -21.41 21.30 3.90
N ARG A 47 -22.64 21.40 3.39
CA ARG A 47 -23.61 22.43 3.81
C ARG A 47 -23.89 22.45 5.34
N PRO A 48 -24.14 21.32 6.02
CA PRO A 48 -24.30 21.31 7.48
C PRO A 48 -23.08 21.88 8.22
N PHE A 49 -21.89 21.65 7.69
CA PHE A 49 -20.65 22.19 8.24
C PHE A 49 -20.51 23.70 7.97
N GLU A 50 -20.89 24.18 6.77
CA GLU A 50 -20.98 25.63 6.49
C GLU A 50 -21.96 26.33 7.43
N GLU A 51 -23.10 25.71 7.72
CA GLU A 51 -24.11 26.24 8.63
C GLU A 51 -23.62 26.29 10.08
N LEU A 52 -22.86 25.28 10.53
CA LEU A 52 -22.19 25.23 11.83
C LEU A 52 -21.24 26.42 12.03
N ILE A 53 -20.28 26.59 11.12
CA ILE A 53 -19.20 27.57 11.29
C ILE A 53 -19.61 29.02 10.97
N ARG A 54 -20.79 29.23 10.39
CA ARG A 54 -21.27 30.53 9.88
C ARG A 54 -21.15 31.64 10.93
N TYR A 55 -21.56 31.34 12.15
CA TYR A 55 -21.63 32.31 13.25
C TYR A 55 -20.43 32.27 14.19
N TRP A 56 -19.47 31.36 13.99
CA TRP A 56 -18.31 31.24 14.87
C TRP A 56 -17.39 32.47 14.77
N PRO A 57 -16.84 32.99 15.88
CA PRO A 57 -15.85 34.06 15.84
C PRO A 57 -14.57 33.60 15.13
N SER A 58 -13.77 34.55 14.62
CA SER A 58 -12.53 34.22 13.91
C SER A 58 -11.56 33.41 14.76
N SER A 59 -11.52 33.63 16.08
CA SER A 59 -10.70 32.85 17.02
C SER A 59 -11.05 31.36 17.01
N ASP A 60 -12.34 31.02 16.94
CA ASP A 60 -12.81 29.63 17.00
C ASP A 60 -12.56 28.93 15.66
N ILE A 61 -12.68 29.67 14.56
CA ILE A 61 -12.27 29.21 13.23
C ILE A 61 -10.76 28.93 13.21
N ASP A 62 -9.94 29.82 13.80
CA ASP A 62 -8.49 29.68 13.86
C ASP A 62 -8.07 28.46 14.71
N LEU A 63 -8.81 28.14 15.79
CA LEU A 63 -8.57 26.93 16.58
C LEU A 63 -8.81 25.64 15.79
N LEU A 64 -9.94 25.53 15.09
CA LEU A 64 -10.24 24.35 14.27
C LEU A 64 -9.34 24.27 13.02
N LEU A 65 -8.92 25.40 12.47
CA LEU A 65 -7.91 25.44 11.42
C LEU A 65 -6.57 24.89 11.92
N ALA A 66 -6.09 25.32 13.09
CA ALA A 66 -4.85 24.80 13.66
C ALA A 66 -4.89 23.27 13.89
N GLU A 67 -6.06 22.75 14.26
CA GLU A 67 -6.32 21.31 14.40
C GLU A 67 -6.20 20.58 13.05
N PHE A 68 -6.86 21.06 12.00
CA PHE A 68 -6.77 20.46 10.67
C PHE A 68 -5.42 20.67 9.98
N GLU A 69 -4.69 21.74 10.30
CA GLU A 69 -3.32 21.94 9.84
C GLU A 69 -2.36 20.96 10.49
N ALA A 70 -2.56 20.63 11.77
CA ALA A 70 -1.84 19.55 12.44
C ALA A 70 -2.13 18.21 11.75
N ASP A 71 -3.39 17.87 11.51
CA ASP A 71 -3.76 16.66 10.76
C ASP A 71 -3.16 16.62 9.35
N LEU A 72 -3.12 17.75 8.64
CA LEU A 72 -2.52 17.82 7.31
C LEU A 72 -1.02 17.50 7.36
N LYS A 73 -0.28 18.03 8.34
CA LYS A 73 1.13 17.69 8.57
C LYS A 73 1.31 16.20 8.92
N LEU A 74 0.40 15.63 9.70
CA LEU A 74 0.43 14.19 10.02
C LEU A 74 0.13 13.33 8.79
N LEU A 75 -0.76 13.77 7.90
CA LEU A 75 -1.01 13.12 6.62
C LEU A 75 0.23 13.14 5.72
N GLU A 76 1.00 14.23 5.72
CA GLU A 76 2.29 14.30 5.01
C GLU A 76 3.31 13.31 5.59
N LEU A 77 3.44 13.23 6.91
CA LEU A 77 4.29 12.24 7.58
C LEU A 77 3.83 10.80 7.27
N GLN A 78 2.52 10.54 7.25
CA GLN A 78 1.97 9.25 6.87
C GLN A 78 2.35 8.87 5.44
N ASN A 79 2.20 9.80 4.48
CA ASN A 79 2.56 9.55 3.09
C ASN A 79 4.06 9.26 2.92
N GLN A 80 4.92 9.96 3.66
CA GLN A 80 6.37 9.68 3.69
C GLN A 80 6.67 8.29 4.28
N CYS A 81 6.04 7.96 5.40
CA CYS A 81 6.17 6.65 6.05
C CYS A 81 5.71 5.51 5.13
N ASP A 82 4.52 5.63 4.53
CA ASP A 82 3.93 4.59 3.69
C ASP A 82 4.70 4.39 2.38
N SER A 83 5.30 5.45 1.83
CA SER A 83 6.16 5.37 0.65
C SER A 83 7.54 4.76 0.94
N THR A 84 7.89 4.58 2.21
CA THR A 84 9.19 4.09 2.62
C THR A 84 9.24 2.57 2.51
N ARG A 85 10.32 2.07 1.90
CA ARG A 85 10.59 0.63 1.71
C ARG A 85 12.06 0.35 1.90
N LYS A 86 12.37 -0.91 2.19
CA LYS A 86 13.75 -1.40 2.19
C LYS A 86 14.44 -1.06 0.87
N ALA A 87 15.64 -0.51 0.92
CA ALA A 87 16.38 -0.19 -0.29
C ALA A 87 16.78 -1.48 -1.03
N ALA A 88 16.27 -1.67 -2.26
CA ALA A 88 16.75 -2.73 -3.14
C ALA A 88 18.18 -2.43 -3.60
N LYS A 89 19.01 -3.48 -3.69
CA LYS A 89 20.36 -3.37 -4.26
C LYS A 89 20.27 -2.99 -5.74
N SER A 90 21.18 -2.13 -6.18
CA SER A 90 21.32 -1.81 -7.59
C SER A 90 21.96 -2.98 -8.34
N ILE A 91 21.71 -3.07 -9.66
CA ILE A 91 22.40 -4.04 -10.52
C ILE A 91 23.92 -4.04 -10.34
N ALA A 92 24.53 -2.85 -10.25
CA ALA A 92 25.96 -2.70 -9.99
C ALA A 92 26.39 -3.37 -8.67
N LYS A 93 25.64 -3.16 -7.59
CA LYS A 93 25.98 -3.72 -6.27
C LYS A 93 25.79 -5.23 -6.22
N ASP A 94 24.84 -5.78 -6.96
CA ASP A 94 24.67 -7.22 -7.08
C ASP A 94 25.74 -7.83 -8.01
N LEU A 95 26.14 -7.15 -9.08
CA LEU A 95 27.24 -7.58 -9.94
C LEU A 95 28.62 -7.52 -9.27
N GLU A 96 28.78 -6.76 -8.18
CA GLU A 96 29.97 -6.86 -7.32
C GLU A 96 30.11 -8.27 -6.72
N VAL A 97 29.02 -9.00 -6.54
CA VAL A 97 29.06 -10.42 -6.16
C VAL A 97 29.56 -11.28 -7.32
N ALA A 98 29.28 -10.91 -8.57
CA ALA A 98 29.80 -11.59 -9.76
C ALA A 98 31.34 -11.52 -9.83
N ALA A 99 31.96 -10.44 -9.32
CA ALA A 99 33.41 -10.33 -9.27
C ALA A 99 34.10 -11.47 -8.49
N LYS A 100 33.36 -12.18 -7.61
CA LYS A 100 33.87 -13.34 -6.85
C LYS A 100 33.94 -14.63 -7.68
N PHE A 101 33.32 -14.67 -8.85
CA PHE A 101 33.33 -15.83 -9.75
C PHE A 101 34.36 -15.60 -10.85
N GLU A 102 35.61 -15.77 -10.46
CA GLU A 102 36.80 -15.53 -11.29
C GLU A 102 37.11 -16.76 -12.14
N ASP A 103 37.32 -16.56 -13.45
CA ASP A 103 37.65 -17.61 -14.42
C ASP A 103 38.89 -17.28 -15.28
N LEU A 104 39.52 -16.13 -15.01
CA LEU A 104 40.70 -15.64 -15.72
C LEU A 104 41.61 -14.87 -14.76
N ASN A 105 42.90 -15.19 -14.76
CA ASN A 105 43.93 -14.44 -14.05
C ASN A 105 44.72 -13.57 -15.02
N LEU A 106 44.66 -12.26 -14.82
CA LEU A 106 45.44 -11.28 -15.58
C LEU A 106 46.74 -10.97 -14.85
N ILE A 107 47.88 -11.08 -15.53
CA ILE A 107 49.17 -10.65 -14.99
C ILE A 107 49.48 -9.27 -15.57
N PHE A 108 49.74 -8.29 -14.70
CA PHE A 108 50.20 -6.97 -15.12
C PHE A 108 51.31 -6.50 -14.19
N LYS A 109 52.52 -6.33 -14.76
CA LYS A 109 53.76 -6.00 -14.05
C LYS A 109 54.03 -7.03 -12.95
N THR A 110 53.78 -6.66 -11.69
CA THR A 110 54.01 -7.52 -10.52
C THR A 110 52.72 -8.00 -9.86
N ARG A 111 51.54 -7.67 -10.43
CA ARG A 111 50.23 -8.01 -9.84
C ARG A 111 49.54 -9.09 -10.65
N SER A 112 48.95 -10.05 -9.93
CA SER A 112 47.99 -11.01 -10.47
C SER A 112 46.59 -10.55 -10.09
N ILE A 113 45.76 -10.28 -11.09
CA ILE A 113 44.42 -9.72 -10.95
C ILE A 113 43.44 -10.73 -11.52
N SER A 114 42.70 -11.38 -10.65
CA SER A 114 41.64 -12.28 -11.05
C SER A 114 40.42 -11.50 -11.55
N CYS A 115 39.81 -11.96 -12.63
CA CYS A 115 38.71 -11.29 -13.32
C CYS A 115 37.74 -12.31 -13.90
N ASN A 116 36.56 -11.80 -14.29
CA ASN A 116 35.62 -12.57 -15.09
C ASN A 116 35.81 -12.24 -16.58
N ARG A 117 36.16 -13.26 -17.37
CA ARG A 117 36.39 -13.18 -18.82
C ARG A 117 35.20 -12.59 -19.56
N ARG A 118 33.97 -13.00 -19.22
CA ARG A 118 32.75 -12.58 -19.93
C ARG A 118 32.55 -11.06 -19.85
N PHE A 119 32.65 -10.51 -18.64
CA PHE A 119 32.54 -9.07 -18.41
C PHE A 119 33.70 -8.31 -19.06
N LEU A 120 34.92 -8.84 -18.92
CA LEU A 120 36.11 -8.23 -19.50
C LEU A 120 36.01 -8.12 -21.03
N LEU A 121 35.66 -9.21 -21.74
CA LEU A 121 35.52 -9.21 -23.20
C LEU A 121 34.34 -8.35 -23.67
N GLN A 122 33.25 -8.30 -22.90
CA GLN A 122 32.11 -7.46 -23.25
C GLN A 122 32.46 -5.97 -23.12
N ARG A 123 33.14 -5.57 -22.05
CA ARG A 123 33.38 -4.16 -21.74
C ARG A 123 34.68 -3.61 -22.32
N CYS A 124 35.72 -4.42 -22.44
CA CYS A 124 37.03 -4.00 -22.90
C CYS A 124 37.27 -4.45 -24.35
N LYS A 125 36.79 -3.64 -25.31
CA LYS A 125 36.86 -3.98 -26.74
C LYS A 125 38.29 -4.03 -27.30
N ASN A 126 39.25 -3.42 -26.62
CA ASN A 126 40.65 -3.42 -27.03
C ASN A 126 41.41 -4.68 -26.57
N LEU A 127 40.79 -5.52 -25.73
CA LEU A 127 41.35 -6.79 -25.28
C LEU A 127 40.92 -7.94 -26.19
N LYS A 128 41.90 -8.72 -26.66
CA LYS A 128 41.67 -9.94 -27.42
C LYS A 128 42.28 -11.11 -26.65
N ILE A 129 41.44 -11.80 -25.88
CA ILE A 129 41.87 -12.88 -25.00
C ILE A 129 41.41 -14.21 -25.62
N PRO A 130 42.34 -15.12 -25.97
CA PRO A 130 42.00 -16.46 -26.45
C PRO A 130 41.11 -17.21 -25.45
N GLU A 131 40.17 -18.03 -25.90
CA GLU A 131 39.20 -18.73 -25.02
C GLU A 131 39.85 -19.78 -24.09
N GLU A 132 40.96 -20.38 -24.51
CA GLU A 132 41.58 -21.52 -23.82
C GLU A 132 42.47 -21.13 -22.62
N LEU A 133 42.82 -19.85 -22.48
CA LEU A 133 43.79 -19.40 -21.48
C LEU A 133 43.15 -19.17 -20.10
N SER A 134 43.70 -19.76 -19.05
CA SER A 134 43.34 -19.41 -17.67
C SER A 134 44.17 -18.24 -17.12
N ILE A 135 45.29 -17.93 -17.77
CA ILE A 135 46.22 -16.87 -17.39
C ILE A 135 46.57 -16.05 -18.64
N PHE A 136 46.50 -14.73 -18.55
CA PHE A 136 46.82 -13.83 -19.67
C PHE A 136 47.66 -12.64 -19.19
N SER A 137 48.75 -12.32 -19.91
CA SER A 137 49.64 -11.20 -19.57
C SER A 137 49.21 -9.93 -20.29
N LEU A 138 48.97 -8.86 -19.54
CA LEU A 138 48.68 -7.52 -20.06
C LEU A 138 49.96 -6.76 -20.46
N ASP A 139 51.13 -7.22 -20.02
CA ASP A 139 52.42 -6.53 -20.26
C ASP A 139 52.84 -6.54 -21.74
N GLU A 140 52.32 -7.49 -22.51
CA GLU A 140 52.54 -7.62 -23.95
C GLU A 140 51.85 -6.51 -24.76
N ILE A 141 50.94 -5.76 -24.14
CA ILE A 141 50.19 -4.68 -24.80
C ILE A 141 50.90 -3.36 -24.53
N GLU A 142 51.62 -2.84 -25.53
CA GLU A 142 52.42 -1.61 -25.44
C GLU A 142 51.66 -0.41 -24.85
N LYS A 143 50.37 -0.28 -25.21
CA LYS A 143 49.49 0.79 -24.71
C LYS A 143 49.34 0.78 -23.18
N PHE A 144 49.38 -0.39 -22.56
CA PHE A 144 49.15 -0.53 -21.12
C PHE A 144 50.40 -0.31 -20.28
N GLN A 145 51.61 -0.34 -20.86
CA GLN A 145 52.86 -0.18 -20.10
C GLN A 145 52.94 1.14 -19.31
N LYS A 146 52.32 2.20 -19.85
CA LYS A 146 52.26 3.53 -19.23
C LYS A 146 51.26 3.65 -18.06
N LEU A 147 50.44 2.63 -17.84
CA LEU A 147 49.40 2.64 -16.79
C LEU A 147 49.98 2.21 -15.43
N GLN A 148 49.45 2.79 -14.36
CA GLN A 148 49.81 2.38 -13.01
C GLN A 148 49.13 1.06 -12.64
N PRO A 149 49.83 0.13 -11.96
CA PRO A 149 49.27 -1.19 -11.64
C PRO A 149 48.06 -1.12 -10.70
N GLU A 150 48.03 -0.15 -9.79
CA GLU A 150 46.90 0.10 -8.88
C GLU A 150 45.65 0.53 -9.62
N ASP A 151 45.81 1.43 -10.58
CA ASP A 151 44.69 1.94 -11.37
C ASP A 151 44.10 0.86 -12.27
N VAL A 152 44.94 -0.01 -12.85
CA VAL A 152 44.49 -1.16 -13.65
C VAL A 152 43.74 -2.16 -12.78
N GLU A 153 44.25 -2.47 -11.58
CA GLU A 153 43.56 -3.35 -10.65
C GLU A 153 42.20 -2.80 -10.21
N ASN A 154 42.14 -1.51 -9.85
CA ASN A 154 40.90 -0.85 -9.47
C ASN A 154 39.91 -0.77 -10.63
N PHE A 155 40.40 -0.51 -11.85
CA PHE A 155 39.58 -0.53 -13.06
C PHE A 155 38.95 -1.92 -13.26
N LEU A 156 39.76 -2.98 -13.22
CA LEU A 156 39.30 -4.34 -13.47
C LEU A 156 38.33 -4.85 -12.39
N LYS A 157 38.56 -4.50 -11.11
CA LYS A 157 37.71 -4.92 -9.98
C LYS A 157 36.44 -4.09 -9.80
N PHE A 158 36.49 -2.78 -10.08
CA PHE A 158 35.37 -1.88 -9.76
C PHE A 158 34.73 -1.26 -10.99
N GLN A 159 35.49 -0.83 -12.00
CA GLN A 159 34.90 -0.15 -13.17
C GLN A 159 34.02 -1.08 -13.98
N ILE A 160 34.50 -2.31 -14.22
CA ILE A 160 33.84 -3.27 -15.08
C ILE A 160 32.43 -3.61 -14.58
N TYR A 161 32.27 -3.80 -13.27
CA TYR A 161 31.01 -4.26 -12.66
C TYR A 161 30.16 -3.14 -12.07
N THR A 162 30.75 -2.04 -11.63
CA THR A 162 30.04 -1.02 -10.83
C THR A 162 30.11 0.40 -11.38
N GLU A 163 30.97 0.67 -12.37
CA GLU A 163 31.24 2.02 -12.91
C GLU A 163 31.71 3.06 -11.86
N LYS A 164 32.21 2.61 -10.72
CA LYS A 164 32.63 3.49 -9.61
C LYS A 164 34.03 4.07 -9.78
N PHE A 165 34.76 3.72 -10.83
CA PHE A 165 36.14 4.15 -11.05
C PHE A 165 36.20 5.22 -12.15
N GLY A 166 36.27 6.48 -11.74
CA GLY A 166 36.15 7.66 -12.61
C GLY A 166 37.37 7.99 -13.49
N ASN A 167 38.26 7.05 -13.80
CA ASN A 167 39.41 7.33 -14.66
C ASN A 167 39.07 7.08 -16.14
N SER A 168 38.72 8.17 -16.84
CA SER A 168 38.35 8.15 -18.26
C SER A 168 39.48 7.67 -19.16
N ARG A 169 40.75 7.99 -18.82
CA ARG A 169 41.92 7.61 -19.62
C ARG A 169 42.09 6.09 -19.69
N ILE A 170 41.97 5.41 -18.57
CA ILE A 170 42.09 3.94 -18.53
C ILE A 170 40.91 3.28 -19.23
N SER A 171 39.71 3.83 -19.02
CA SER A 171 38.51 3.35 -19.72
C SER A 171 38.68 3.45 -21.24
N GLU A 172 39.30 4.52 -21.74
CA GLU A 172 39.60 4.70 -23.16
C GLU A 172 40.65 3.70 -23.67
N GLU A 173 41.76 3.52 -22.95
CA GLU A 173 42.82 2.56 -23.32
C GLU A 173 42.29 1.12 -23.41
N PHE A 174 41.40 0.72 -22.49
CA PHE A 174 40.75 -0.60 -22.52
C PHE A 174 39.56 -0.69 -23.50
N GLY A 175 39.08 0.42 -24.06
CA GLY A 175 37.93 0.47 -24.95
C GLY A 175 36.57 0.33 -24.24
N CYS A 176 36.52 0.67 -22.95
CA CYS A 176 35.34 0.64 -22.08
C CYS A 176 34.65 2.01 -22.05
N GLN A 177 34.02 2.40 -23.17
CA GLN A 177 33.41 3.72 -23.32
C GLN A 177 31.89 3.73 -23.12
N LYS A 178 31.22 2.59 -23.29
CA LYS A 178 29.76 2.46 -23.13
C LYS A 178 29.39 2.39 -21.66
N ARG A 179 28.13 2.75 -21.35
CA ARG A 179 27.55 2.52 -20.02
C ARG A 179 27.32 1.02 -19.79
N LEU A 180 27.41 0.60 -18.53
CA LEU A 180 27.23 -0.79 -18.09
C LEU A 180 25.89 -1.34 -18.56
N GLU A 181 24.85 -0.51 -18.50
CA GLU A 181 23.52 -0.89 -18.94
C GLU A 181 23.47 -1.28 -20.43
N GLU A 182 24.19 -0.56 -21.30
CA GLU A 182 24.24 -0.85 -22.73
C GLU A 182 25.00 -2.16 -23.00
N ASP A 183 26.14 -2.33 -22.35
CA ASP A 183 26.95 -3.54 -22.44
C ASP A 183 26.19 -4.77 -21.93
N LEU A 184 25.43 -4.65 -20.84
CA LEU A 184 24.61 -5.72 -20.30
C LEU A 184 23.44 -6.09 -21.23
N ARG A 185 22.83 -5.12 -21.93
CA ARG A 185 21.81 -5.42 -22.94
C ARG A 185 22.39 -6.17 -24.14
N GLU A 186 23.59 -5.80 -24.58
CA GLU A 186 24.29 -6.55 -25.65
C GLU A 186 24.65 -7.96 -25.18
N MET A 187 25.16 -8.07 -23.95
CA MET A 187 25.48 -9.35 -23.33
C MET A 187 24.24 -10.25 -23.23
N GLN A 188 23.10 -9.70 -22.81
CA GLN A 188 21.82 -10.43 -22.73
C GLN A 188 21.41 -11.03 -24.08
N LYS A 189 21.51 -10.27 -25.18
CA LYS A 189 21.18 -10.77 -26.53
C LYS A 189 22.10 -11.91 -26.96
N LEU A 190 23.37 -11.85 -26.60
CA LEU A 190 24.34 -12.92 -26.88
C LEU A 190 24.10 -14.15 -26.00
N ASP A 191 23.82 -13.95 -24.72
CA ASP A 191 23.62 -15.04 -23.74
C ASP A 191 22.30 -15.78 -23.96
N LEU A 192 21.29 -15.15 -24.55
CA LEU A 192 20.08 -15.86 -24.99
C LEU A 192 20.38 -16.94 -26.05
N LYS A 193 21.48 -16.81 -26.80
CA LYS A 193 21.92 -17.79 -27.80
C LYS A 193 23.02 -18.72 -27.27
N ASN A 194 24.02 -18.13 -26.61
CA ASN A 194 25.29 -18.77 -26.27
C ASN A 194 25.56 -18.80 -24.77
N GLY A 195 24.56 -18.51 -23.93
CA GLY A 195 24.70 -18.50 -22.48
C GLY A 195 25.11 -19.86 -21.94
N ASP A 196 25.90 -19.84 -20.87
CA ASP A 196 26.45 -21.03 -20.22
C ASP A 196 25.48 -21.69 -19.23
N LEU A 197 24.43 -20.98 -18.81
CA LEU A 197 23.33 -21.51 -18.00
C LEU A 197 22.10 -21.79 -18.88
N VAL A 198 21.52 -22.98 -18.72
CA VAL A 198 20.23 -23.34 -19.30
C VAL A 198 19.20 -23.45 -18.19
N ILE A 199 18.15 -22.61 -18.25
CA ILE A 199 16.99 -22.72 -17.37
C ILE A 199 15.91 -23.49 -18.13
N GLN A 200 15.52 -24.65 -17.61
CA GLN A 200 14.47 -25.50 -18.17
C GLN A 200 13.22 -25.41 -17.29
N VAL A 201 12.05 -25.33 -17.93
CA VAL A 201 10.76 -25.37 -17.27
C VAL A 201 10.00 -26.60 -17.75
N VAL A 202 9.59 -27.45 -16.81
CA VAL A 202 8.89 -28.71 -17.06
C VAL A 202 7.44 -28.65 -16.54
N GLU A 203 6.51 -29.16 -17.34
CA GLU A 203 5.11 -29.33 -16.92
C GLU A 203 4.95 -30.69 -16.26
N GLY A 204 4.63 -30.71 -14.97
CA GLY A 204 4.53 -31.94 -14.17
C GLY A 204 3.37 -32.89 -14.51
N LYS A 205 2.75 -32.78 -15.70
CA LYS A 205 1.55 -33.56 -16.05
C LYS A 205 1.81 -34.78 -16.93
N TYR A 206 2.87 -34.82 -17.76
CA TYR A 206 3.17 -35.98 -18.61
C TYR A 206 4.67 -36.13 -18.93
N PRO A 207 5.20 -37.36 -19.07
CA PRO A 207 6.61 -37.63 -19.35
C PRO A 207 7.11 -37.18 -20.74
N ASN A 208 6.25 -36.62 -21.60
CA ASN A 208 6.57 -36.06 -22.92
C ASN A 208 6.10 -34.59 -23.09
N SER A 209 5.95 -33.83 -22.00
CA SER A 209 5.53 -32.42 -22.10
C SER A 209 6.58 -31.57 -22.83
N ASP A 210 6.14 -30.60 -23.63
CA ASP A 210 7.01 -29.58 -24.25
C ASP A 210 7.89 -28.90 -23.18
N THR A 211 9.17 -29.27 -23.14
CA THR A 211 10.14 -28.66 -22.24
C THR A 211 10.53 -27.29 -22.78
N PHE A 212 10.17 -26.23 -22.06
CA PHE A 212 10.65 -24.89 -22.41
C PHE A 212 12.07 -24.71 -21.87
N SER A 213 12.96 -24.12 -22.66
CA SER A 213 14.31 -23.80 -22.21
C SER A 213 14.72 -22.39 -22.66
N ILE A 214 15.43 -21.69 -21.79
CA ILE A 214 16.01 -20.38 -22.05
C ILE A 214 17.45 -20.36 -21.56
N ARG A 215 18.34 -19.75 -22.35
CA ARG A 215 19.75 -19.59 -22.00
C ARG A 215 20.03 -18.23 -21.39
N CYS A 216 20.98 -18.18 -20.46
CA CYS A 216 21.50 -16.95 -19.89
C CYS A 216 22.92 -17.18 -19.33
N SER A 217 23.59 -16.11 -18.89
CA SER A 217 24.82 -16.19 -18.12
C SER A 217 24.55 -16.69 -16.70
N SER A 218 25.26 -17.76 -16.31
CA SER A 218 25.28 -18.27 -14.95
C SER A 218 25.78 -17.23 -13.94
N LEU A 219 26.72 -16.39 -14.37
CA LEU A 219 27.33 -15.34 -13.58
C LEU A 219 26.33 -14.24 -13.23
N VAL A 220 25.65 -13.69 -14.24
CA VAL A 220 24.63 -12.65 -14.04
C VAL A 220 23.49 -13.23 -13.20
N ALA A 221 23.01 -14.44 -13.53
CA ALA A 221 21.93 -15.05 -12.77
C ALA A 221 22.30 -15.33 -11.29
N ALA A 222 23.52 -15.81 -11.01
CA ALA A 222 24.02 -16.03 -9.66
C ALA A 222 24.24 -14.73 -8.87
N ALA A 223 24.69 -13.66 -9.53
CA ALA A 223 24.86 -12.36 -8.90
C ALA A 223 23.51 -11.75 -8.49
N ARG A 224 22.50 -11.90 -9.35
CA ARG A 224 21.17 -11.29 -9.18
C ARG A 224 20.21 -12.11 -8.32
N SER A 225 20.39 -13.44 -8.25
CA SER A 225 19.53 -14.35 -7.47
C SER A 225 20.37 -15.25 -6.54
N PRO A 226 20.27 -15.05 -5.22
CA PRO A 226 20.87 -15.94 -4.22
C PRO A 226 20.45 -17.41 -4.36
N ILE A 227 19.22 -17.67 -4.79
CA ILE A 227 18.70 -19.02 -5.03
C ILE A 227 19.40 -19.67 -6.21
N ILE A 228 19.48 -18.99 -7.37
CA ILE A 228 20.19 -19.50 -8.54
C ILE A 228 21.67 -19.74 -8.20
N ARG A 229 22.30 -18.81 -7.48
CA ARG A 229 23.67 -18.96 -6.99
C ARG A 229 23.85 -20.23 -6.17
N SER A 230 22.95 -20.48 -5.23
CA SER A 230 23.04 -21.65 -4.34
C SER A 230 22.87 -22.96 -5.11
N LEU A 231 21.99 -23.00 -6.11
CA LEU A 231 21.82 -24.14 -7.01
C LEU A 231 23.06 -24.41 -7.86
N LEU A 232 23.67 -23.35 -8.42
CA LEU A 232 24.90 -23.45 -9.20
C LEU A 232 26.09 -23.91 -8.37
N LEU A 233 26.24 -23.39 -7.14
CA LEU A 233 27.29 -23.81 -6.22
C LEU A 233 27.17 -25.31 -5.88
N ARG A 234 25.94 -25.80 -5.63
CA ARG A 234 25.70 -27.23 -5.37
C ARG A 234 26.11 -28.11 -6.56
N LYS A 235 25.78 -27.71 -7.78
CA LYS A 235 26.17 -28.44 -9.00
C LYS A 235 27.68 -28.42 -9.24
N SER A 236 28.34 -27.30 -8.92
CA SER A 236 29.80 -27.20 -8.99
C SER A 236 30.48 -28.20 -8.04
N VAL A 237 29.94 -28.40 -6.83
CA VAL A 237 30.43 -29.40 -5.88
C VAL A 237 30.24 -30.83 -6.42
N GLN A 238 29.14 -31.06 -7.13
CA GLN A 238 28.83 -32.35 -7.77
C GLN A 238 29.62 -32.61 -9.07
N LYS A 239 30.47 -31.67 -9.50
CA LYS A 239 31.28 -31.74 -10.74
C LYS A 239 30.44 -31.99 -12.00
N GLU A 240 29.20 -31.51 -12.02
CA GLU A 240 28.37 -31.54 -13.22
C GLU A 240 28.91 -30.55 -14.26
N LYS A 241 29.16 -31.03 -15.48
CA LYS A 241 29.72 -30.19 -16.56
C LYS A 241 28.69 -29.22 -17.15
N GLU A 242 27.41 -29.59 -17.16
CA GLU A 242 26.34 -28.77 -17.70
C GLU A 242 25.65 -27.97 -16.59
N LYS A 243 25.62 -26.65 -16.73
CA LYS A 243 24.87 -25.77 -15.83
C LYS A 243 23.41 -25.70 -16.28
N THR A 244 22.68 -26.79 -16.09
CA THR A 244 21.24 -26.85 -16.37
C THR A 244 20.45 -26.85 -15.06
N ILE A 245 19.53 -25.90 -14.91
CA ILE A 245 18.62 -25.82 -13.76
C ILE A 245 17.20 -26.08 -14.25
N VAL A 246 16.49 -26.99 -13.59
CA VAL A 246 15.13 -27.40 -13.95
C VAL A 246 14.14 -26.88 -12.90
N PHE A 247 13.10 -26.18 -13.34
CA PHE A 247 12.00 -25.72 -12.51
C PHE A 247 10.68 -26.31 -12.99
N SER A 248 9.76 -26.52 -12.05
CA SER A 248 8.35 -26.82 -12.38
C SER A 248 7.65 -25.56 -12.88
N ASP A 249 6.79 -25.70 -13.88
CA ASP A 249 5.93 -24.62 -14.40
C ASP A 249 5.01 -24.02 -13.33
N LEU A 250 4.74 -24.75 -12.24
CA LEU A 250 4.00 -24.25 -11.07
C LEU A 250 4.76 -23.19 -10.27
N ILE A 251 6.10 -23.25 -10.27
CA ILE A 251 6.97 -22.35 -9.50
C ILE A 251 7.46 -21.22 -10.41
N PHE A 252 7.87 -21.56 -11.62
CA PHE A 252 8.40 -20.62 -12.60
C PHE A 252 7.70 -20.83 -13.94
N PRO A 253 6.53 -20.20 -14.15
CA PRO A 253 5.77 -20.39 -15.36
C PRO A 253 6.58 -19.96 -16.59
N LYS A 254 6.68 -20.86 -17.58
CA LYS A 254 7.55 -20.69 -18.77
C LYS A 254 7.29 -19.39 -19.53
N VAL A 255 6.05 -18.90 -19.50
CA VAL A 255 5.61 -17.66 -20.16
C VAL A 255 6.26 -16.38 -19.58
N PHE A 256 6.72 -16.39 -18.33
CA PHE A 256 7.39 -15.23 -17.71
C PHE A 256 8.91 -15.31 -17.79
N ALA A 257 9.46 -16.44 -18.25
CA ALA A 257 10.90 -16.65 -18.27
C ALA A 257 11.68 -15.63 -19.12
N PRO A 258 11.23 -15.23 -20.33
CA PRO A 258 11.92 -14.20 -21.11
C PRO A 258 11.98 -12.84 -20.41
N LEU A 259 10.88 -12.42 -19.79
CA LEU A 259 10.79 -11.17 -19.02
C LEU A 259 11.71 -11.23 -17.80
N PHE A 260 11.66 -12.32 -17.04
CA PHE A 260 12.51 -12.52 -15.86
C PHE A 260 14.00 -12.47 -16.24
N VAL A 261 14.41 -13.22 -17.27
CA VAL A 261 15.81 -13.23 -17.73
C VAL A 261 16.24 -11.85 -18.21
N LEU A 262 15.42 -11.12 -18.99
CA LEU A 262 15.74 -9.74 -19.37
C LEU A 262 15.94 -8.83 -18.14
N PHE A 263 15.09 -8.98 -17.12
CA PHE A 263 15.18 -8.15 -15.92
C PHE A 263 16.52 -8.33 -15.20
N LEU A 264 17.06 -9.56 -15.14
CA LEU A 264 18.37 -9.82 -14.50
C LEU A 264 19.51 -8.96 -15.08
N TYR A 265 19.44 -8.58 -16.35
CA TYR A 265 20.47 -7.77 -17.02
C TYR A 265 20.18 -6.27 -17.01
N THR A 266 18.93 -5.86 -16.80
CA THR A 266 18.51 -4.50 -17.14
C THR A 266 17.79 -3.74 -16.03
N ASP A 267 17.29 -4.43 -14.99
CA ASP A 267 16.37 -3.86 -14.01
C ASP A 267 15.11 -3.21 -14.64
N ARG A 268 14.75 -3.59 -15.88
CA ARG A 268 13.59 -3.06 -16.60
C ARG A 268 12.55 -4.14 -16.85
N LEU A 269 11.30 -3.80 -16.54
CA LEU A 269 10.12 -4.60 -16.86
C LEU A 269 9.68 -4.34 -18.31
N ASP A 270 9.87 -5.33 -19.18
CA ASP A 270 9.34 -5.28 -20.55
C ASP A 270 8.09 -6.18 -20.67
N TRP A 271 6.92 -5.53 -20.62
CA TRP A 271 5.64 -6.21 -20.73
C TRP A 271 5.37 -6.81 -22.11
N SER A 272 6.15 -6.45 -23.15
CA SER A 272 6.02 -7.08 -24.47
C SER A 272 6.46 -8.55 -24.46
N LEU A 273 7.28 -8.94 -23.49
CA LEU A 273 7.75 -10.30 -23.25
C LEU A 273 6.83 -11.11 -22.33
N ALA A 274 5.77 -10.49 -21.78
CA ALA A 274 4.79 -11.16 -20.94
C ALA A 274 3.70 -11.87 -21.80
N PRO A 275 3.04 -12.92 -21.28
CA PRO A 275 2.03 -13.69 -22.02
C PRO A 275 0.89 -12.82 -22.52
N LYS A 276 0.65 -12.78 -23.83
CA LYS A 276 -0.39 -11.94 -24.46
C LYS A 276 -1.82 -12.41 -24.19
N SER A 277 -2.04 -13.70 -23.93
CA SER A 277 -3.36 -14.29 -23.70
C SER A 277 -3.79 -14.24 -22.23
N ASP A 278 -5.10 -14.32 -22.01
CA ASP A 278 -5.76 -14.38 -20.69
C ASP A 278 -5.52 -15.70 -19.94
N ASP A 279 -4.77 -16.65 -20.51
CA ASP A 279 -4.54 -17.99 -19.94
C ASP A 279 -3.88 -17.95 -18.54
N SER A 280 -3.29 -16.80 -18.16
CA SER A 280 -2.72 -16.56 -16.83
C SER A 280 -3.72 -16.09 -15.77
N ILE A 281 -4.97 -15.78 -16.14
CA ILE A 281 -6.00 -15.29 -15.22
C ILE A 281 -6.92 -16.44 -14.84
N SER A 282 -7.20 -16.63 -13.54
CA SER A 282 -8.12 -17.68 -13.13
C SER A 282 -9.50 -17.46 -13.76
N SER A 283 -10.11 -18.52 -14.29
CA SER A 283 -11.45 -18.43 -14.92
C SER A 283 -12.50 -17.89 -13.95
N LEU A 284 -12.32 -18.08 -12.64
CA LEU A 284 -13.18 -17.53 -11.59
C LEU A 284 -13.01 -16.02 -11.42
N SER A 285 -11.77 -15.52 -11.47
CA SER A 285 -11.46 -14.08 -11.43
C SER A 285 -11.99 -13.38 -12.68
N GLN A 286 -11.87 -14.02 -13.84
CA GLN A 286 -12.41 -13.53 -15.10
C GLN A 286 -13.95 -13.52 -15.07
N ALA A 287 -14.57 -14.60 -14.59
CA ALA A 287 -16.02 -14.66 -14.42
C ALA A 287 -16.53 -13.58 -13.46
N LYS A 288 -15.90 -13.40 -12.29
CA LYS A 288 -16.25 -12.33 -11.33
C LYS A 288 -16.12 -10.94 -11.96
N ALA A 289 -15.03 -10.66 -12.68
CA ALA A 289 -14.84 -9.36 -13.35
C ALA A 289 -15.95 -9.08 -14.39
N ILE A 290 -16.34 -10.09 -15.17
CA ILE A 290 -17.38 -9.97 -16.18
C ILE A 290 -18.79 -9.85 -15.56
N THR A 291 -19.13 -10.69 -14.58
CA THR A 291 -20.47 -10.72 -13.98
C THR A 291 -20.75 -9.56 -13.04
N THR A 292 -19.72 -9.05 -12.37
CA THR A 292 -19.86 -8.01 -11.33
C THR A 292 -19.58 -6.62 -11.89
N ASN A 293 -18.57 -6.48 -12.77
CA ASN A 293 -18.08 -5.18 -13.22
C ASN A 293 -18.29 -4.92 -14.72
N GLY A 294 -18.68 -5.93 -15.51
CA GLY A 294 -18.88 -5.79 -16.97
C GLY A 294 -17.63 -5.39 -17.76
N LYS A 295 -16.44 -5.51 -17.16
CA LYS A 295 -15.14 -5.12 -17.74
C LYS A 295 -14.22 -6.34 -17.85
N SER A 296 -13.34 -6.34 -18.85
CA SER A 296 -12.24 -7.31 -18.93
C SER A 296 -11.25 -7.08 -17.78
N PRO A 297 -10.66 -8.14 -17.22
CA PRO A 297 -9.67 -8.01 -16.15
C PRO A 297 -8.46 -7.21 -16.63
N ASP A 298 -7.85 -6.44 -15.73
CA ASP A 298 -6.58 -5.77 -16.01
C ASP A 298 -5.46 -6.80 -16.07
N LEU A 299 -5.07 -7.12 -17.30
CA LEU A 299 -4.07 -8.13 -17.61
C LEU A 299 -2.67 -7.71 -17.14
N GLN A 300 -2.35 -6.41 -17.09
CA GLN A 300 -1.06 -5.94 -16.57
C GLN A 300 -0.98 -6.11 -15.06
N LEU A 301 -2.06 -5.79 -14.35
CA LEU A 301 -2.17 -5.99 -12.90
C LEU A 301 -2.05 -7.48 -12.53
N ALA A 302 -2.79 -8.35 -13.22
CA ALA A 302 -2.75 -9.79 -12.96
C ALA A 302 -1.35 -10.38 -13.17
N ARG A 303 -0.67 -9.98 -14.25
CA ARG A 303 0.72 -10.40 -14.52
C ARG A 303 1.69 -9.88 -13.45
N ALA A 304 1.54 -8.63 -13.00
CA ALA A 304 2.41 -8.05 -11.97
C ALA A 304 2.34 -8.85 -10.66
N LEU A 305 1.15 -9.21 -10.19
CA LEU A 305 0.98 -10.03 -8.99
C LEU A 305 1.67 -11.40 -9.11
N LYS A 306 1.58 -12.03 -10.29
CA LYS A 306 2.28 -13.30 -10.55
C LYS A 306 3.80 -13.16 -10.63
N ILE A 307 4.30 -12.09 -11.22
CA ILE A 307 5.74 -11.83 -11.25
C ILE A 307 6.27 -11.53 -9.84
N ILE A 308 5.49 -10.93 -8.94
CA ILE A 308 5.90 -10.75 -7.54
C ILE A 308 6.15 -12.10 -6.86
N GLU A 309 5.26 -13.07 -7.03
CA GLU A 309 5.43 -14.43 -6.48
C GLU A 309 6.75 -15.06 -7.00
N ILE A 310 6.99 -14.97 -8.31
CA ILE A 310 8.23 -15.46 -8.95
C ILE A 310 9.46 -14.73 -8.41
N ALA A 311 9.42 -13.40 -8.35
CA ALA A 311 10.53 -12.56 -7.93
C ALA A 311 10.93 -12.82 -6.48
N ARG A 312 9.94 -13.05 -5.60
CA ARG A 312 10.17 -13.45 -4.21
C ARG A 312 10.80 -14.82 -4.10
N PHE A 313 10.34 -15.79 -4.89
CA PHE A 313 10.95 -17.11 -4.93
C PHE A 313 12.43 -17.04 -5.32
N PHE A 314 12.79 -16.20 -6.29
CA PHE A 314 14.18 -16.00 -6.71
C PHE A 314 14.97 -14.98 -5.88
N GLU A 315 14.34 -14.37 -4.87
CA GLU A 315 14.91 -13.29 -4.04
C GLU A 315 15.45 -12.09 -4.85
N VAL A 316 14.76 -11.73 -5.93
CA VAL A 316 15.10 -10.57 -6.78
C VAL A 316 14.30 -9.35 -6.31
N GLU A 317 14.75 -8.72 -5.22
CA GLU A 317 14.02 -7.62 -4.55
C GLU A 317 13.67 -6.45 -5.47
N LYS A 318 14.57 -6.07 -6.38
CA LYS A 318 14.32 -4.96 -7.32
C LYS A 318 13.15 -5.27 -8.27
N LEU A 319 12.94 -6.54 -8.63
CA LEU A 319 11.83 -6.97 -9.46
C LEU A 319 10.51 -6.95 -8.68
N VAL A 320 10.54 -7.34 -7.40
CA VAL A 320 9.39 -7.21 -6.49
C VAL A 320 8.94 -5.75 -6.47
N GLN A 321 9.85 -4.83 -6.14
CA GLN A 321 9.55 -3.40 -6.06
C GLN A 321 9.00 -2.83 -7.38
N ALA A 322 9.61 -3.19 -8.52
CA ALA A 322 9.14 -2.74 -9.82
C ALA A 322 7.72 -3.23 -10.15
N CYS A 323 7.35 -4.44 -9.72
CA CYS A 323 6.01 -4.98 -9.90
C CYS A 323 5.01 -4.39 -8.90
N GLU A 324 5.42 -4.15 -7.65
CA GLU A 324 4.61 -3.43 -6.65
C GLU A 324 4.24 -2.03 -7.17
N ASP A 325 5.20 -1.30 -7.74
CA ASP A 325 4.96 0.02 -8.37
C ASP A 325 3.95 -0.05 -9.54
N VAL A 326 3.86 -1.19 -10.23
CA VAL A 326 2.85 -1.42 -11.28
C VAL A 326 1.48 -1.71 -10.66
N VAL A 327 1.43 -2.48 -9.57
CA VAL A 327 0.19 -2.77 -8.83
C VAL A 327 -0.41 -1.46 -8.29
N ILE A 328 0.39 -0.63 -7.61
CA ILE A 328 -0.09 0.63 -7.01
C ILE A 328 -0.64 1.58 -8.07
N ARG A 329 0.02 1.69 -9.23
CA ARG A 329 -0.44 2.55 -10.34
C ARG A 329 -1.76 2.09 -10.96
N ASN A 330 -2.11 0.82 -10.84
CA ASN A 330 -3.34 0.23 -11.39
C ASN A 330 -4.43 0.00 -10.33
N LEU A 331 -4.27 0.54 -9.12
CA LEU A 331 -5.32 0.52 -8.10
C LEU A 331 -6.56 1.30 -8.59
N SER A 332 -7.73 0.71 -8.36
CA SER A 332 -9.02 1.30 -8.69
C SER A 332 -10.09 0.91 -7.67
N PRO A 333 -11.21 1.64 -7.58
CA PRO A 333 -12.32 1.26 -6.69
C PRO A 333 -12.88 -0.14 -6.97
N ASP A 334 -12.69 -0.63 -8.20
CA ASP A 334 -13.20 -1.91 -8.66
C ASP A 334 -12.30 -3.10 -8.25
N ASN A 335 -11.03 -2.87 -7.90
CA ASN A 335 -10.06 -3.93 -7.57
C ASN A 335 -9.41 -3.79 -6.19
N VAL A 336 -9.50 -2.62 -5.55
CA VAL A 336 -8.68 -2.27 -4.37
C VAL A 336 -8.84 -3.23 -3.19
N VAL A 337 -10.05 -3.72 -2.92
CA VAL A 337 -10.31 -4.65 -1.80
C VAL A 337 -9.64 -6.00 -2.05
N GLN A 338 -9.70 -6.50 -3.28
CA GLN A 338 -9.04 -7.76 -3.65
C GLN A 338 -7.51 -7.62 -3.58
N ILE A 339 -6.98 -6.46 -3.97
CA ILE A 339 -5.54 -6.18 -3.88
C ILE A 339 -5.09 -6.01 -2.43
N LEU A 340 -5.90 -5.38 -1.58
CA LEU A 340 -5.66 -5.30 -0.14
C LEU A 340 -5.56 -6.70 0.47
N GLN A 341 -6.56 -7.54 0.23
CA GLN A 341 -6.59 -8.93 0.71
C GLN A 341 -5.41 -9.74 0.18
N TRP A 342 -5.12 -9.62 -1.12
CA TRP A 342 -3.93 -10.27 -1.71
C TRP A 342 -2.66 -9.82 -1.01
N GLY A 343 -2.50 -8.52 -0.76
CA GLY A 343 -1.35 -7.96 -0.06
C GLY A 343 -1.19 -8.51 1.36
N ARG A 344 -2.30 -8.60 2.11
CA ARG A 344 -2.33 -9.16 3.47
C ARG A 344 -2.00 -10.67 3.46
N THR A 345 -2.64 -11.47 2.60
CA THR A 345 -2.40 -12.93 2.51
C THR A 345 -0.98 -13.26 2.05
N ASN A 346 -0.39 -12.45 1.16
CA ASN A 346 0.95 -12.66 0.64
C ASN A 346 2.03 -11.90 1.42
N ASN A 347 1.73 -11.34 2.59
CA ASN A 347 2.67 -10.54 3.39
C ASN A 347 3.36 -9.39 2.60
N SER A 348 2.70 -8.80 1.59
CA SER A 348 3.14 -7.55 0.96
C SER A 348 2.60 -6.37 1.76
N LYS A 349 3.38 -5.92 2.76
CA LYS A 349 3.05 -4.74 3.56
C LYS A 349 2.89 -3.48 2.69
N TYR A 350 3.76 -3.30 1.69
CA TYR A 350 3.74 -2.13 0.82
C TYR A 350 2.44 -2.06 0.00
N ILE A 351 2.04 -3.17 -0.65
CA ILE A 351 0.78 -3.22 -1.40
C ILE A 351 -0.43 -3.05 -0.49
N SER A 352 -0.46 -3.76 0.65
CA SER A 352 -1.62 -3.68 1.55
C SER A 352 -1.77 -2.29 2.17
N THR A 353 -0.69 -1.63 2.56
CA THR A 353 -0.72 -0.23 3.02
C THR A 353 -1.29 0.68 1.96
N HIS A 354 -0.74 0.68 0.74
CA HIS A 354 -1.22 1.58 -0.32
C HIS A 354 -2.65 1.28 -0.80
N ALA A 355 -3.05 0.01 -0.83
CA ALA A 355 -4.43 -0.36 -1.11
C ALA A 355 -5.38 0.17 -0.02
N PHE A 356 -4.99 0.04 1.25
CA PHE A 356 -5.76 0.59 2.37
C PHE A 356 -5.86 2.12 2.29
N ARG A 357 -4.76 2.83 2.03
CA ARG A 357 -4.75 4.30 1.81
C ARG A 357 -5.60 4.73 0.63
N PHE A 358 -5.66 3.91 -0.42
CA PHE A 358 -6.56 4.16 -1.54
C PHE A 358 -8.03 4.09 -1.10
N ILE A 359 -8.39 3.12 -0.26
CA ILE A 359 -9.75 3.02 0.31
C ILE A 359 -10.06 4.23 1.16
N GLU A 360 -9.14 4.68 2.03
CA GLU A 360 -9.33 5.88 2.84
C GLU A 360 -9.58 7.13 1.99
N ARG A 361 -8.78 7.33 0.94
CA ARG A 361 -8.89 8.50 0.06
C ARG A 361 -10.16 8.50 -0.78
N GLU A 362 -10.60 7.34 -1.27
CA GLU A 362 -11.76 7.19 -2.15
C GLU A 362 -12.97 6.58 -1.41
N PHE A 363 -13.02 6.69 -0.08
CA PHE A 363 -13.97 5.97 0.77
C PHE A 363 -15.41 6.16 0.34
N SER A 364 -15.88 7.42 0.24
CA SER A 364 -17.27 7.72 -0.13
C SER A 364 -17.61 7.15 -1.52
N ARG A 365 -16.66 7.17 -2.47
CA ARG A 365 -16.87 6.58 -3.79
C ARG A 365 -17.01 5.06 -3.70
N ILE A 366 -16.14 4.40 -2.95
CA ILE A 366 -16.11 2.93 -2.80
C ILE A 366 -17.35 2.43 -2.06
N ALA A 367 -17.71 3.06 -0.95
CA ALA A 367 -18.80 2.66 -0.05
C ALA A 367 -20.21 3.02 -0.54
N THR A 368 -20.35 3.85 -1.58
CA THR A 368 -21.67 4.26 -2.11
C THR A 368 -21.93 3.88 -3.57
N SER A 369 -20.89 3.74 -4.40
CA SER A 369 -21.08 3.46 -5.82
C SER A 369 -21.55 2.03 -6.04
N SER A 370 -22.57 1.85 -6.88
CA SER A 370 -23.18 0.54 -7.12
C SER A 370 -22.22 -0.52 -7.68
N SER A 371 -21.16 -0.11 -8.38
CA SER A 371 -20.15 -1.03 -8.93
C SER A 371 -19.12 -1.49 -7.89
N SER A 372 -18.71 -0.62 -6.96
CA SER A 372 -17.66 -0.91 -5.97
C SER A 372 -18.20 -1.34 -4.61
N LEU A 373 -19.46 -1.03 -4.30
CA LEU A 373 -20.10 -1.40 -3.04
C LEU A 373 -20.02 -2.91 -2.75
N PRO A 374 -20.26 -3.83 -3.72
CA PRO A 374 -20.11 -5.25 -3.45
C PRO A 374 -18.71 -5.62 -2.96
N ASN A 375 -17.67 -5.01 -3.53
CA ASN A 375 -16.28 -5.22 -3.10
C ASN A 375 -16.03 -4.64 -1.71
N PHE A 376 -16.56 -3.44 -1.41
CA PHE A 376 -16.46 -2.85 -0.08
C PHE A 376 -17.04 -3.75 1.01
N LEU A 377 -18.17 -4.40 0.74
CA LEU A 377 -18.81 -5.31 1.67
C LEU A 377 -17.99 -6.59 1.93
N GLU A 378 -17.03 -6.94 1.07
CA GLU A 378 -16.11 -8.07 1.25
C GLU A 378 -14.95 -7.76 2.22
N LEU A 379 -14.84 -6.54 2.76
CA LEU A 379 -13.86 -6.20 3.79
C LEU A 379 -14.07 -7.07 5.06
N SER A 380 -12.97 -7.43 5.71
CA SER A 380 -12.98 -8.14 6.98
C SER A 380 -13.32 -7.21 8.15
N SER A 381 -13.67 -7.80 9.30
CA SER A 381 -13.96 -7.03 10.52
C SER A 381 -12.77 -6.19 10.98
N GLN A 382 -11.54 -6.71 10.83
CA GLN A 382 -10.32 -6.00 11.19
C GLN A 382 -10.06 -4.81 10.25
N GLU A 383 -10.25 -5.00 8.94
CA GLU A 383 -10.08 -3.91 7.97
C GLU A 383 -11.11 -2.79 8.18
N MET A 384 -12.35 -3.14 8.55
CA MET A 384 -13.37 -2.15 8.92
C MET A 384 -13.02 -1.40 10.20
N GLU A 385 -12.48 -2.08 11.21
CA GLU A 385 -12.03 -1.45 12.45
C GLU A 385 -10.83 -0.52 12.22
N GLU A 386 -9.88 -0.90 11.35
CA GLU A 386 -8.79 -0.03 10.91
C GLU A 386 -9.34 1.24 10.22
N LEU A 387 -10.37 1.11 9.37
CA LEU A 387 -11.01 2.25 8.68
C LEU A 387 -11.72 3.20 9.65
N THR A 388 -12.46 2.68 10.62
CA THR A 388 -13.18 3.52 11.59
C THR A 388 -12.20 4.28 12.49
N LYS A 389 -11.08 3.66 12.89
CA LYS A 389 -10.02 4.31 13.69
C LYS A 389 -9.23 5.38 12.94
N SER A 390 -9.10 5.25 11.62
CA SER A 390 -8.24 6.13 10.81
C SER A 390 -8.54 7.62 10.96
N GLN A 391 -7.52 8.44 11.22
CA GLN A 391 -7.66 9.90 11.23
C GLN A 391 -7.94 10.50 9.84
N PHE A 392 -7.60 9.79 8.76
CA PHE A 392 -7.52 10.36 7.40
C PHE A 392 -8.51 9.78 6.41
N CYS A 393 -9.42 8.91 6.85
CA CYS A 393 -10.49 8.41 6.00
C CYS A 393 -11.34 9.59 5.49
N GLN A 394 -11.43 9.76 4.17
CA GLN A 394 -12.07 10.91 3.53
C GLN A 394 -13.59 10.71 3.46
N CYS A 395 -14.24 10.82 4.61
CA CYS A 395 -15.68 10.78 4.76
C CYS A 395 -16.16 11.55 5.99
N THR A 396 -17.44 11.88 6.00
CA THR A 396 -18.11 12.37 7.22
C THR A 396 -18.37 11.23 8.21
N GLU A 397 -18.52 11.53 9.51
CA GLU A 397 -18.89 10.51 10.51
C GLU A 397 -20.24 9.85 10.21
N LEU A 398 -21.16 10.60 9.58
CA LEU A 398 -22.45 10.07 9.15
C LEU A 398 -22.32 9.07 7.99
N GLU A 399 -21.43 9.32 7.03
CA GLU A 399 -21.12 8.36 5.98
C GLU A 399 -20.42 7.12 6.54
N MET A 400 -19.48 7.30 7.47
CA MET A 400 -18.79 6.20 8.14
C MET A 400 -19.79 5.29 8.87
N LEU A 401 -20.71 5.87 9.65
CA LEU A 401 -21.77 5.14 10.33
C LEU A 401 -22.64 4.35 9.34
N ASN A 402 -23.11 5.02 8.28
CA ASN A 402 -23.95 4.38 7.26
C ASN A 402 -23.21 3.23 6.55
N ALA A 403 -21.92 3.39 6.26
CA ALA A 403 -21.09 2.36 5.67
C ALA A 403 -20.91 1.16 6.62
N CYS A 404 -20.65 1.43 7.92
CA CYS A 404 -20.57 0.40 8.95
C CYS A 404 -21.87 -0.39 9.07
N CYS A 405 -23.02 0.28 9.13
CA CYS A 405 -24.32 -0.40 9.19
C CYS A 405 -24.55 -1.30 7.97
N ARG A 406 -24.27 -0.82 6.75
CA ARG A 406 -24.38 -1.63 5.52
C ARG A 406 -23.45 -2.84 5.53
N TRP A 407 -22.22 -2.65 5.97
CA TRP A 407 -21.26 -3.73 6.11
C TRP A 407 -21.70 -4.76 7.16
N GLY A 408 -22.17 -4.32 8.33
CA GLY A 408 -22.65 -5.19 9.40
C GLY A 408 -23.88 -6.01 8.99
N GLU A 409 -24.82 -5.39 8.27
CA GLU A 409 -25.98 -6.09 7.69
C GLU A 409 -25.52 -7.18 6.69
N PHE A 410 -24.54 -6.89 5.85
CA PHE A 410 -23.96 -7.87 4.93
C PHE A 410 -23.21 -8.98 5.65
N ALA A 411 -22.40 -8.65 6.66
CA ALA A 411 -21.67 -9.62 7.46
C ALA A 411 -22.61 -10.54 8.24
N LEU A 412 -23.71 -10.01 8.78
CA LEU A 412 -24.76 -10.80 9.40
C LEU A 412 -25.41 -11.75 8.39
N LEU A 413 -25.74 -11.24 7.18
CA LEU A 413 -26.31 -12.05 6.12
C LEU A 413 -25.39 -13.21 5.71
N ARG A 414 -24.09 -12.95 5.57
CA ARG A 414 -23.06 -13.97 5.32
C ARG A 414 -23.03 -15.05 6.42
N LYS A 415 -23.06 -14.65 7.69
CA LYS A 415 -23.13 -15.59 8.82
C LYS A 415 -24.41 -16.42 8.79
N LEU A 416 -25.55 -15.82 8.44
CA LEU A 416 -26.83 -16.53 8.32
C LEU A 416 -26.82 -17.52 7.14
N GLU A 417 -26.23 -17.16 6.00
CA GLU A 417 -26.04 -18.06 4.86
C GLU A 417 -25.18 -19.28 5.22
N GLU A 418 -24.11 -19.10 5.99
CA GLU A 418 -23.22 -20.18 6.42
C GLU A 418 -23.89 -21.13 7.42
N ARG A 419 -24.73 -20.60 8.33
CA ARG A 419 -25.47 -21.41 9.31
C ARG A 419 -26.68 -22.12 8.70
N GLU A 420 -27.39 -21.45 7.79
CA GLU A 420 -28.66 -21.91 7.23
C GLU A 420 -28.76 -21.63 5.71
N PRO A 421 -28.01 -22.36 4.86
CA PRO A 421 -27.96 -22.08 3.42
C PRO A 421 -29.34 -22.17 2.73
N ASN A 422 -30.23 -23.03 3.25
CA ASN A 422 -31.56 -23.26 2.69
C ASN A 422 -32.62 -22.20 3.11
N LEU A 423 -32.30 -21.34 4.09
CA LEU A 423 -33.21 -20.28 4.56
C LEU A 423 -32.98 -18.94 3.85
N VAL A 424 -31.81 -18.75 3.25
CA VAL A 424 -31.44 -17.54 2.49
C VAL A 424 -31.62 -17.73 0.98
N ALA A 425 -31.50 -18.97 0.47
CA ALA A 425 -31.51 -19.27 -0.97
C ALA A 425 -32.90 -19.36 -1.64
N ASP A 426 -34.01 -19.02 -0.95
CA ASP A 426 -35.38 -19.10 -1.51
C ASP A 426 -35.72 -20.47 -2.17
N THR A 427 -35.05 -21.56 -1.77
CA THR A 427 -35.43 -22.92 -2.17
C THR A 427 -36.67 -23.33 -1.38
N CYS A 428 -37.81 -22.91 -1.90
CA CYS A 428 -39.14 -22.97 -1.31
C CYS A 428 -39.71 -24.40 -1.25
N HIS A 429 -39.02 -25.38 -0.66
CA HIS A 429 -39.65 -26.66 -0.29
C HIS A 429 -39.14 -27.12 1.08
N SER A 430 -40.06 -27.12 2.04
CA SER A 430 -39.95 -27.65 3.42
C SER A 430 -39.05 -26.92 4.41
N ILE A 431 -39.54 -25.81 5.01
CA ILE A 431 -39.31 -25.57 6.44
C ILE A 431 -40.64 -25.22 7.11
N SER A 432 -40.94 -26.05 8.11
CA SER A 432 -42.19 -26.18 8.85
C SER A 432 -42.49 -24.98 9.74
N ARG A 433 -43.79 -24.85 10.02
CA ARG A 433 -44.46 -23.84 10.83
C ARG A 433 -44.01 -23.91 12.30
N ARG A 434 -42.87 -23.30 12.62
CA ARG A 434 -42.55 -22.71 13.93
C ARG A 434 -41.53 -21.62 13.65
N GLY A 435 -42.03 -20.45 13.28
CA GLY A 435 -41.22 -19.28 12.99
C GLY A 435 -40.29 -19.00 14.16
N LEU A 436 -38.98 -19.11 13.92
CA LEU A 436 -37.98 -18.61 14.85
C LEU A 436 -38.34 -17.16 15.20
N LYS A 437 -38.08 -16.78 16.45
CA LYS A 437 -37.92 -15.39 16.93
C LYS A 437 -36.78 -14.69 16.16
N LYS A 438 -36.95 -14.52 14.84
CA LYS A 438 -35.90 -14.20 13.85
C LYS A 438 -35.54 -12.71 13.83
N SER A 439 -36.44 -11.81 14.22
CA SER A 439 -36.17 -10.37 14.20
C SER A 439 -35.34 -9.88 15.39
N GLU A 440 -35.64 -10.36 16.61
CA GLU A 440 -34.95 -9.89 17.83
C GLU A 440 -33.52 -10.43 17.95
N LYS A 441 -33.29 -11.72 17.59
CA LYS A 441 -31.95 -12.32 17.62
C LYS A 441 -31.01 -11.76 16.55
N SER A 442 -31.53 -11.46 15.36
CA SER A 442 -30.74 -10.81 14.31
C SER A 442 -30.38 -9.36 14.67
N GLY A 443 -31.19 -8.66 15.46
CA GLY A 443 -30.87 -7.33 15.97
C GLY A 443 -29.71 -7.35 16.97
N GLU A 444 -29.72 -8.28 17.93
CA GLU A 444 -28.64 -8.40 18.91
C GLU A 444 -27.33 -8.89 18.28
N GLU A 445 -27.39 -9.86 17.37
CA GLU A 445 -26.21 -10.31 16.61
C GLU A 445 -25.63 -9.18 15.74
N LEU A 446 -26.47 -8.32 15.16
CA LEU A 446 -26.00 -7.15 14.41
C LEU A 446 -25.26 -6.17 15.32
N LYS A 447 -25.76 -5.91 16.53
CA LYS A 447 -25.08 -5.06 17.51
C LYS A 447 -23.73 -5.63 17.88
N GLU A 448 -23.64 -6.92 18.16
CA GLU A 448 -22.36 -7.57 18.49
C GLU A 448 -21.34 -7.47 17.34
N ILE A 449 -21.79 -7.60 16.09
CA ILE A 449 -20.93 -7.39 14.90
C ILE A 449 -20.46 -5.93 14.80
N LEU A 450 -21.36 -4.98 15.08
CA LEU A 450 -21.08 -3.55 14.92
C LEU A 450 -20.37 -2.93 16.13
N LYS A 451 -20.42 -3.53 17.30
CA LYS A 451 -19.85 -2.99 18.55
C LYS A 451 -18.42 -2.46 18.41
N PRO A 452 -17.44 -3.23 17.91
CA PRO A 452 -16.07 -2.72 17.75
C PRO A 452 -15.96 -1.58 16.73
N LEU A 453 -16.91 -1.47 15.79
CA LEU A 453 -16.95 -0.36 14.82
C LEU A 453 -17.61 0.88 15.43
N ALA A 454 -18.69 0.69 16.19
CA ALA A 454 -19.50 1.73 16.80
C ALA A 454 -18.73 2.55 17.83
N GLU A 455 -17.86 1.91 18.62
CA GLU A 455 -16.98 2.59 19.60
C GLU A 455 -16.01 3.57 18.93
N ASN A 456 -15.68 3.37 17.64
CA ASN A 456 -14.77 4.22 16.88
C ASN A 456 -15.50 5.30 16.05
N ILE A 457 -16.84 5.33 16.05
CA ILE A 457 -17.62 6.40 15.41
C ILE A 457 -17.62 7.62 16.31
N ARG A 458 -17.15 8.74 15.78
CA ARG A 458 -16.96 9.99 16.54
C ARG A 458 -18.25 10.79 16.56
N LYS A 459 -19.25 10.24 17.25
CA LYS A 459 -20.66 10.70 17.25
C LYS A 459 -20.83 12.18 17.57
N ASP A 460 -19.94 12.76 18.37
CA ASP A 460 -19.99 14.19 18.72
C ASP A 460 -19.72 15.07 17.47
N TYR A 461 -18.86 14.61 16.56
CA TYR A 461 -18.51 15.33 15.32
C TYR A 461 -19.44 15.00 14.14
N ALA A 462 -20.56 14.30 14.38
CA ALA A 462 -21.49 13.92 13.33
C ALA A 462 -22.41 15.09 12.96
N LEU A 463 -22.42 15.47 11.68
CA LEU A 463 -23.25 16.54 11.15
C LEU A 463 -24.23 16.01 10.09
N PRO A 464 -25.51 16.42 10.12
CA PRO A 464 -26.16 17.20 11.18
C PRO A 464 -26.34 16.41 12.50
N PRO A 465 -26.34 17.06 13.70
CA PRO A 465 -26.45 16.36 14.99
C PRO A 465 -27.74 15.56 15.20
N PHE A 466 -28.85 15.98 14.57
CA PHE A 466 -30.17 15.34 14.66
C PHE A 466 -30.55 14.61 13.37
N HIS A 467 -29.57 14.11 12.62
CA HIS A 467 -29.84 13.36 11.41
C HIS A 467 -30.56 12.04 11.71
N GLN A 468 -31.54 11.66 10.88
CA GLN A 468 -32.35 10.45 11.08
C GLN A 468 -31.49 9.19 11.27
N ASP A 469 -30.38 9.07 10.53
CA ASP A 469 -29.49 7.90 10.64
C ASP A 469 -28.80 7.78 12.01
N LEU A 470 -28.49 8.90 12.66
CA LEU A 470 -27.98 8.90 14.04
C LEU A 470 -29.08 8.46 15.01
N THR A 471 -30.27 9.05 14.88
CA THR A 471 -31.44 8.70 15.69
C THR A 471 -31.79 7.20 15.55
N ASP A 472 -31.76 6.67 14.34
CA ASP A 472 -31.99 5.25 14.06
C ASP A 472 -30.91 4.37 14.71
N ALA A 473 -29.65 4.78 14.68
CA ALA A 473 -28.55 4.04 15.31
C ALA A 473 -28.67 4.02 16.84
N TYR A 474 -29.06 5.13 17.47
CA TYR A 474 -29.37 5.19 18.90
C TYR A 474 -30.57 4.32 19.26
N ASN A 475 -31.67 4.42 18.52
CA ASN A 475 -32.88 3.63 18.77
C ASN A 475 -32.65 2.13 18.61
N LYS A 476 -31.76 1.74 17.70
CA LYS A 476 -31.34 0.34 17.51
C LYS A 476 -30.31 -0.13 18.54
N GLY A 477 -29.81 0.75 19.41
CA GLY A 477 -28.76 0.43 20.38
C GLY A 477 -27.42 0.07 19.72
N ILE A 478 -27.15 0.58 18.51
CA ILE A 478 -25.87 0.44 17.81
C ILE A 478 -24.87 1.45 18.38
N LEU A 479 -25.32 2.70 18.58
CA LEU A 479 -24.57 3.72 19.27
C LEU A 479 -25.10 3.87 20.69
N GLU A 480 -24.20 4.00 21.66
CA GLU A 480 -24.57 4.42 23.01
C GLU A 480 -25.05 5.87 22.96
N GLN A 481 -26.25 6.13 23.50
CA GLN A 481 -26.75 7.49 23.63
C GLN A 481 -25.71 8.32 24.39
N SER A 482 -25.25 9.41 23.76
CA SER A 482 -24.36 10.35 24.44
C SER A 482 -25.07 10.83 25.72
N PRO A 483 -24.38 10.90 26.87
CA PRO A 483 -24.92 11.50 28.08
C PRO A 483 -25.02 13.02 27.89
N MET A 484 -25.80 13.48 26.91
CA MET A 484 -26.09 14.89 26.63
C MET A 484 -26.85 15.59 27.77
N GLY A 485 -26.97 14.96 28.94
CA GLY A 485 -27.47 15.55 30.17
C GLY A 485 -26.40 15.99 31.17
N GLN A 486 -25.11 15.67 31.00
CA GLN A 486 -24.10 15.91 32.07
C GLN A 486 -22.83 16.66 31.66
N ASP A 487 -22.43 16.67 30.39
CA ASP A 487 -21.15 17.26 29.96
C ASP A 487 -21.32 18.46 29.01
N LEU A 488 -22.31 19.29 29.33
CA LEU A 488 -22.53 20.55 28.64
C LEU A 488 -21.44 21.52 29.09
N VAL A 489 -20.46 21.79 28.23
CA VAL A 489 -19.46 22.83 28.47
C VAL A 489 -20.20 24.17 28.52
N VAL A 490 -20.46 24.63 29.75
CA VAL A 490 -21.06 25.93 30.03
C VAL A 490 -20.02 27.00 29.71
N CYS A 491 -20.34 27.91 28.79
CA CYS A 491 -19.48 29.04 28.53
C CYS A 491 -19.40 29.91 29.78
N ALA A 492 -18.22 30.02 30.41
CA ALA A 492 -18.03 30.68 31.70
C ALA A 492 -18.48 32.15 31.73
N SER A 493 -18.56 32.80 30.56
CA SER A 493 -18.99 34.19 30.40
C SER A 493 -20.50 34.37 30.13
N THR A 494 -21.20 33.36 29.60
CA THR A 494 -22.60 33.50 29.16
C THR A 494 -23.58 32.52 29.83
N SER A 495 -23.10 31.51 30.55
CA SER A 495 -23.91 30.43 31.12
C SER A 495 -24.74 29.64 30.08
N GLU A 496 -24.43 29.82 28.79
CA GLU A 496 -25.06 29.09 27.69
C GLU A 496 -24.28 27.80 27.42
N ILE A 497 -25.03 26.74 27.14
CA ILE A 497 -24.52 25.47 26.63
C ILE A 497 -23.96 25.77 25.24
N ASN A 498 -22.66 25.63 25.03
CA ASN A 498 -22.10 25.62 23.67
C ASN A 498 -22.10 24.17 23.16
N PRO A 499 -23.08 23.76 22.33
CA PRO A 499 -23.13 22.40 21.81
C PRO A 499 -21.92 22.06 20.95
N ASP A 500 -21.19 23.06 20.43
CA ASP A 500 -20.09 22.91 19.48
C ASP A 500 -18.71 22.89 20.15
N ALA A 501 -18.65 22.99 21.49
CA ALA A 501 -17.38 23.14 22.23
C ALA A 501 -16.37 22.01 21.96
N HIS A 502 -16.86 20.80 21.68
CA HIS A 502 -16.05 19.62 21.38
C HIS A 502 -15.28 19.72 20.05
N TRP A 503 -15.73 20.57 19.11
CA TRP A 503 -14.98 20.89 17.88
C TRP A 503 -13.76 21.78 18.13
N LEU A 504 -13.82 22.62 19.17
CA LEU A 504 -12.80 23.64 19.43
C LEU A 504 -11.69 23.15 20.36
N LYS A 505 -12.05 22.29 21.32
CA LYS A 505 -11.12 21.79 22.34
C LYS A 505 -11.35 20.29 22.56
N PRO A 506 -10.98 19.43 21.60
CA PRO A 506 -10.96 18.00 21.83
C PRO A 506 -9.98 17.66 22.97
N GLU A 507 -10.26 16.59 23.69
CA GLU A 507 -9.37 16.09 24.75
C GLU A 507 -7.95 15.87 24.21
N GLN A 508 -6.92 16.09 25.05
CA GLN A 508 -5.51 16.03 24.66
C GLN A 508 -5.08 14.69 24.06
N SER A 509 -5.65 13.60 24.58
CA SER A 509 -5.39 12.21 24.19
C SER A 509 -6.32 11.72 23.07
N SER A 510 -7.44 12.40 22.84
CA SER A 510 -8.48 12.00 21.87
C SER A 510 -8.04 12.26 20.44
N ALA A 511 -8.59 11.50 19.49
CA ALA A 511 -8.37 11.74 18.07
C ALA A 511 -9.00 13.06 17.58
N GLY A 512 -10.01 13.59 18.28
CA GLY A 512 -10.73 14.80 17.85
C GLY A 512 -11.55 14.59 16.56
N PRO A 513 -11.89 15.66 15.83
CA PRO A 513 -12.62 15.55 14.56
C PRO A 513 -11.78 14.79 13.52
N ARG A 514 -12.43 14.04 12.62
CA ARG A 514 -11.72 13.36 11.53
C ARG A 514 -11.26 14.36 10.48
N TYR A 515 -10.05 14.18 9.95
CA TYR A 515 -9.54 15.02 8.89
C TYR A 515 -10.30 14.78 7.58
N TYR A 516 -11.25 15.65 7.29
CA TYR A 516 -12.01 15.64 6.04
C TYR A 516 -11.65 16.87 5.21
N ARG A 517 -10.96 16.65 4.09
CA ARG A 517 -10.40 17.73 3.27
C ARG A 517 -11.43 18.77 2.81
N PRO A 518 -12.68 18.41 2.46
CA PRO A 518 -13.69 19.41 2.13
C PRO A 518 -14.05 20.33 3.29
N TYR A 519 -14.07 19.86 4.55
CA TYR A 519 -14.27 20.73 5.72
C TYR A 519 -13.09 21.69 5.91
N HIS A 520 -11.86 21.19 5.84
CA HIS A 520 -10.66 22.02 5.90
C HIS A 520 -10.66 23.12 4.81
N THR A 521 -10.97 22.75 3.57
CA THR A 521 -11.06 23.70 2.45
C THR A 521 -12.15 24.75 2.68
N THR A 522 -13.27 24.34 3.27
CA THR A 522 -14.41 25.23 3.58
C THR A 522 -14.06 26.22 4.69
N LEU A 523 -13.35 25.77 5.73
CA LEU A 523 -12.86 26.65 6.80
C LEU A 523 -11.91 27.73 6.27
N ILE A 524 -10.93 27.37 5.44
CA ILE A 524 -10.00 28.34 4.84
C ILE A 524 -10.79 29.39 4.07
N LYS A 525 -11.72 28.96 3.19
CA LYS A 525 -12.58 29.89 2.43
C LYS A 525 -13.38 30.81 3.34
N HIS A 526 -13.98 30.25 4.41
CA HIS A 526 -14.78 31.02 5.34
C HIS A 526 -13.93 32.03 6.14
N ARG A 527 -12.71 31.65 6.55
CA ARG A 527 -11.77 32.53 7.23
C ARG A 527 -11.30 33.69 6.36
N THR A 528 -10.95 33.41 5.10
CA THR A 528 -10.58 34.43 4.11
C THR A 528 -11.74 35.39 3.79
N LEU A 529 -12.99 34.89 3.79
CA LEU A 529 -14.15 35.76 3.59
C LEU A 529 -14.39 36.71 4.77
N LYS A 530 -14.13 36.27 6.01
CA LYS A 530 -14.23 37.12 7.20
C LYS A 530 -13.12 38.16 7.28
N ASP A 531 -11.94 37.83 6.79
CA ASP A 531 -10.79 38.71 6.75
C ASP A 531 -9.98 38.48 5.46
N PRO A 532 -10.20 39.31 4.42
CA PRO A 532 -9.48 39.20 3.16
C PRO A 532 -7.97 39.47 3.28
N SER A 533 -7.51 40.07 4.38
CA SER A 533 -6.09 40.29 4.65
C SER A 533 -5.41 39.07 5.29
N TRP A 534 -6.19 38.12 5.80
CA TRP A 534 -5.68 36.87 6.32
C TRP A 534 -5.18 35.98 5.18
N THR A 535 -3.92 35.56 5.28
CA THR A 535 -3.32 34.56 4.42
C THR A 535 -3.23 33.24 5.17
N PRO A 536 -3.62 32.11 4.54
CA PRO A 536 -3.40 30.81 5.15
C PRO A 536 -1.90 30.61 5.41
N PRO A 537 -1.51 29.93 6.49
CA PRO A 537 -0.13 29.55 6.71
C PRO A 537 0.34 28.71 5.51
N THR A 538 1.13 29.31 4.63
CA THR A 538 1.70 28.59 3.49
C THR A 538 2.59 27.49 4.05
N THR A 539 2.51 26.27 3.51
CA THR A 539 3.40 25.12 3.78
C THR A 539 4.87 25.37 3.42
N SER A 540 5.28 26.63 3.21
CA SER A 540 6.62 27.04 2.80
C SER A 540 7.06 28.40 3.33
N SER A 541 6.37 29.01 4.30
CA SER A 541 6.93 30.15 5.04
C SER A 541 7.58 29.62 6.31
N GLU A 542 8.85 29.23 6.19
CA GLU A 542 9.80 29.29 7.30
C GLU A 542 9.93 30.77 7.70
N SER A 543 8.95 31.29 8.45
CA SER A 543 9.23 32.43 9.30
C SER A 543 10.15 31.90 10.40
N GLU A 544 11.45 32.18 10.25
CA GLU A 544 12.49 32.04 11.28
C GLU A 544 12.21 32.97 12.49
N ASP A 545 10.99 32.98 13.03
CA ASP A 545 10.80 33.48 14.37
C ASP A 545 11.32 32.40 15.31
N VAL A 546 12.48 32.69 15.89
CA VAL A 546 13.20 31.91 16.89
C VAL A 546 12.37 31.83 18.18
N PHE A 547 11.20 31.19 18.12
CA PHE A 547 10.61 30.57 19.28
C PHE A 547 11.43 29.31 19.54
N VAL A 548 12.14 29.30 20.66
CA VAL A 548 12.80 28.10 21.18
C VAL A 548 11.70 27.07 21.37
N ALA A 549 11.55 26.18 20.39
CA ALA A 549 10.55 25.13 20.42
C ALA A 549 10.77 24.32 21.71
N PRO A 550 9.72 24.01 22.49
CA PRO A 550 9.88 23.30 23.75
C PRO A 550 10.64 22.00 23.52
N GLU A 551 11.65 21.75 24.35
CA GLU A 551 12.56 20.63 24.17
C GLU A 551 11.80 19.31 24.40
N ILE A 552 11.64 18.52 23.33
CA ILE A 552 11.03 17.20 23.43
C ILE A 552 12.10 16.22 23.89
N HIS A 553 11.91 15.67 25.08
CA HIS A 553 12.65 14.52 25.56
C HIS A 553 11.92 13.23 25.16
N LEU A 554 12.64 12.39 24.41
CA LEU A 554 12.19 11.08 23.97
C LEU A 554 12.94 10.00 24.77
N GLU A 555 12.19 9.00 25.21
CA GLU A 555 12.72 7.81 25.87
C GLU A 555 12.77 6.66 24.85
N PHE A 556 13.91 5.97 24.81
CA PHE A 556 14.16 4.86 23.91
C PHE A 556 14.49 3.60 24.69
N GLN A 557 13.89 2.48 24.30
CA GLN A 557 14.17 1.17 24.86
C GLN A 557 14.43 0.16 23.74
N ASN A 558 15.57 -0.54 23.81
CA ASN A 558 15.82 -1.73 23.00
C ASN A 558 15.08 -2.91 23.65
N ILE A 559 14.03 -3.40 22.99
CA ILE A 559 13.19 -4.48 23.52
C ILE A 559 13.89 -5.83 23.38
N TYR A 560 14.74 -5.98 22.36
CA TYR A 560 15.43 -7.24 22.04
C TYR A 560 16.94 -7.02 21.85
N PRO A 561 17.70 -6.78 22.93
CA PRO A 561 19.14 -6.51 22.86
C PRO A 561 19.96 -7.67 22.28
N ASP A 562 19.45 -8.90 22.37
CA ASP A 562 20.10 -10.08 21.77
C ASP A 562 19.95 -10.13 20.24
N ILE A 563 19.01 -9.38 19.66
CA ILE A 563 18.71 -9.36 18.22
C ILE A 563 19.21 -8.06 17.57
N LEU A 564 19.03 -6.93 18.26
CA LEU A 564 19.42 -5.61 17.78
C LEU A 564 20.70 -5.14 18.46
N GLU A 565 21.79 -5.10 17.69
CA GLU A 565 23.10 -4.59 18.13
C GLU A 565 23.02 -3.13 18.63
N ASP A 566 23.78 -2.83 19.68
CA ASP A 566 23.81 -1.50 20.30
C ASP A 566 24.20 -0.38 19.32
N SER A 567 25.09 -0.68 18.36
CA SER A 567 25.50 0.27 17.32
C SER A 567 24.33 0.70 16.44
N LEU A 568 23.53 -0.26 15.97
CA LEU A 568 22.33 -0.04 15.16
C LEU A 568 21.22 0.62 15.97
N PHE A 569 21.07 0.25 17.25
CA PHE A 569 20.12 0.90 18.16
C PHE A 569 20.44 2.40 18.34
N ILE A 570 21.71 2.74 18.61
CA ILE A 570 22.15 4.13 18.77
C ILE A 570 21.97 4.91 17.45
N GLU A 571 22.29 4.29 16.31
CA GLU A 571 22.09 4.91 15.00
C GLU A 571 20.60 5.19 14.71
N ALA A 572 19.72 4.22 15.02
CA ALA A 572 18.27 4.38 14.87
C ALA A 572 17.73 5.48 15.77
N ARG A 573 18.14 5.50 17.04
CA ARG A 573 17.81 6.56 18.00
C ARG A 573 18.18 7.94 17.46
N ASN A 574 19.42 8.13 17.03
CA ASN A 574 19.91 9.42 16.53
C ASN A 574 19.13 9.88 15.28
N ARG A 575 18.76 8.94 14.39
CA ARG A 575 17.91 9.25 13.22
C ARG A 575 16.50 9.66 13.61
N ILE A 576 15.88 8.95 14.56
CA ILE A 576 14.52 9.27 15.06
C ILE A 576 14.53 10.66 15.72
N GLU A 577 15.48 10.94 16.61
CA GLU A 577 15.61 12.25 17.27
C GLU A 577 15.81 13.38 16.25
N LYS A 578 16.66 13.16 15.23
CA LYS A 578 16.87 14.14 14.16
C LYS A 578 15.59 14.41 13.36
N ARG A 579 14.86 13.36 12.97
CA ARG A 579 13.60 13.49 12.22
C ARG A 579 12.50 14.14 13.06
N ALA A 580 12.42 13.81 14.35
CA ALA A 580 11.48 14.42 15.28
C ALA A 580 11.69 15.95 15.40
N LYS A 581 12.95 16.39 15.40
CA LYS A 581 13.31 17.82 15.36
C LYS A 581 12.91 18.47 14.03
N LEU A 582 13.24 17.84 12.89
CA LEU A 582 12.89 18.37 11.57
C LEU A 582 11.38 18.48 11.33
N ALA A 583 10.60 17.52 11.85
CA ALA A 583 9.15 17.55 11.79
C ALA A 583 8.51 18.52 12.80
N ASN A 584 9.32 19.24 13.60
CA ASN A 584 8.87 20.18 14.62
C ASN A 584 7.78 19.60 15.53
N LEU A 585 8.02 18.41 16.09
CA LEU A 585 7.02 17.71 16.92
C LEU A 585 6.49 18.59 18.08
N ALA A 586 7.29 19.54 18.54
CA ALA A 586 6.96 20.47 19.61
C ALA A 586 5.82 21.43 19.23
N ASN A 587 5.61 21.66 17.94
CA ASN A 587 4.60 22.59 17.42
C ASN A 587 3.21 21.93 17.29
N PHE A 588 3.11 20.61 17.46
CA PHE A 588 1.80 19.97 17.56
C PHE A 588 1.17 20.28 18.91
N GLY A 589 0.04 21.00 18.91
CA GLY A 589 -0.63 21.39 20.14
C GLY A 589 -1.02 20.20 21.03
N ARG A 590 -1.63 19.16 20.43
CA ARG A 590 -2.19 18.01 21.17
C ARG A 590 -1.23 16.85 21.33
N VAL A 591 -1.35 16.16 22.47
CA VAL A 591 -0.62 14.91 22.76
C VAL A 591 -0.90 13.83 21.73
N PHE A 592 -2.15 13.71 21.27
CA PHE A 592 -2.55 12.77 20.22
C PHE A 592 -1.71 12.94 18.94
N HIS A 593 -1.63 14.16 18.40
CA HIS A 593 -0.86 14.46 17.20
C HIS A 593 0.64 14.16 17.38
N ARG A 594 1.20 14.54 18.52
CA ARG A 594 2.61 14.27 18.85
C ARG A 594 2.92 12.78 18.87
N LYS A 595 2.05 11.96 19.49
CA LYS A 595 2.20 10.49 19.52
C LYS A 595 2.13 9.89 18.13
N MET A 596 1.14 10.29 17.33
CA MET A 596 0.97 9.76 15.98
C MET A 596 2.13 10.15 15.05
N ALA A 597 2.63 11.39 15.14
CA ALA A 597 3.82 11.83 14.42
C ALA A 597 5.06 11.01 14.81
N LEU A 598 5.27 10.79 16.11
CA LEU A 598 6.41 10.03 16.61
C LEU A 598 6.37 8.58 16.13
N GLU A 599 5.19 7.95 16.14
CA GLU A 599 4.98 6.60 15.63
C GLU A 599 5.35 6.49 14.14
N MET A 600 4.85 7.42 13.31
CA MET A 600 5.16 7.46 11.88
C MET A 600 6.65 7.65 11.61
N ILE A 601 7.30 8.59 12.31
CA ILE A 601 8.74 8.87 12.17
C ILE A 601 9.58 7.66 12.59
N THR A 602 9.21 7.03 13.71
CA THR A 602 9.87 5.84 14.22
C THR A 602 9.76 4.72 13.19
N ARG A 603 8.54 4.39 12.78
CA ARG A 603 8.26 3.35 11.79
C ARG A 603 9.02 3.57 10.49
N GLN A 604 8.98 4.79 9.94
CA GLN A 604 9.71 5.15 8.73
C GLN A 604 11.22 4.87 8.87
N THR A 605 11.81 5.26 10.00
CA THR A 605 13.24 5.06 10.26
C THR A 605 13.60 3.58 10.34
N LEU A 606 12.79 2.77 11.03
CA LEU A 606 13.03 1.34 11.18
C LEU A 606 12.94 0.59 9.85
N ILE A 607 11.97 0.96 8.99
CA ILE A 607 11.84 0.37 7.64
C ILE A 607 13.10 0.63 6.79
N GLU A 608 13.62 1.86 6.78
CA GLU A 608 14.83 2.20 6.02
C GLU A 608 16.06 1.44 6.50
N MET A 609 16.18 1.27 7.81
CA MET A 609 17.28 0.56 8.46
C MET A 609 17.11 -0.96 8.43
N ASN A 610 15.97 -1.48 7.93
CA ASN A 610 15.64 -2.89 7.94
C ASN A 610 15.67 -3.48 9.38
N ILE A 611 15.14 -2.71 10.34
CA ILE A 611 14.93 -3.12 11.73
C ILE A 611 13.44 -3.43 11.91
N ALA A 612 13.10 -4.49 12.65
CA ALA A 612 11.71 -4.83 12.94
C ALA A 612 11.08 -3.79 13.87
N GLU A 613 9.80 -3.46 13.64
CA GLU A 613 9.10 -2.38 14.36
C GLU A 613 9.01 -2.66 15.88
N GLU A 614 8.95 -3.94 16.24
CA GLU A 614 8.92 -4.46 17.60
C GLU A 614 10.27 -4.38 18.35
N CYS A 615 11.37 -4.01 17.70
CA CYS A 615 12.69 -3.96 18.35
C CYS A 615 12.91 -2.70 19.20
N ILE A 616 12.28 -1.58 18.87
CA ILE A 616 12.51 -0.30 19.53
C ILE A 616 11.19 0.28 20.02
N SER A 617 11.08 0.54 21.33
CA SER A 617 10.02 1.39 21.89
C SER A 617 10.53 2.82 22.00
N CYS A 618 9.80 3.76 21.40
CA CYS A 618 10.05 5.20 21.53
C CYS A 618 8.80 5.89 22.09
N ARG A 619 8.97 6.68 23.16
CA ARG A 619 7.87 7.37 23.85
C ARG A 619 8.31 8.76 24.30
N PHE A 620 7.34 9.65 24.54
CA PHE A 620 7.60 10.92 25.24
C PHE A 620 7.92 10.64 26.70
N SER A 621 8.91 11.36 27.26
CA SER A 621 9.20 11.24 28.69
C SER A 621 8.02 11.71 29.55
N SER A 622 7.82 11.04 30.68
CA SER A 622 6.66 11.23 31.56
C SER A 622 6.47 12.68 32.04
N GLY A 623 7.54 13.48 32.10
CA GLY A 623 7.49 14.88 32.55
C GLY A 623 7.02 15.90 31.51
N ASN A 624 6.92 15.52 30.23
CA ASN A 624 6.60 16.45 29.13
C ASN A 624 5.11 16.42 28.69
N LEU A 625 4.36 15.39 29.10
CA LEU A 625 2.94 15.24 28.76
C LEU A 625 2.03 16.17 29.57
N GLU A 626 2.44 16.55 30.79
CA GLU A 626 1.63 17.40 31.68
C GLU A 626 1.99 18.90 31.60
N ASN A 627 3.19 19.27 31.11
CA ASN A 627 3.72 20.63 31.23
C ASN A 627 3.79 21.46 29.93
N SER A 628 3.24 20.98 28.81
CA SER A 628 3.20 21.77 27.57
C SER A 628 1.81 22.36 27.33
N GLY A 629 1.52 23.45 28.04
CA GLY A 629 0.38 24.32 27.77
C GLY A 629 -0.79 24.19 28.75
N ILE A 630 -0.57 24.50 30.03
CA ILE A 630 -1.63 25.06 30.88
C ILE A 630 -1.57 26.59 30.65
N PRO A 631 -2.48 27.20 29.88
CA PRO A 631 -2.83 28.57 30.21
C PRO A 631 -3.49 28.47 31.58
N THR A 632 -2.89 29.07 32.60
CA THR A 632 -3.52 29.24 33.91
C THR A 632 -4.98 29.65 33.67
N PRO A 633 -5.96 28.93 34.24
CA PRO A 633 -7.32 29.43 34.18
C PRO A 633 -7.32 30.83 34.82
N PRO A 634 -8.05 31.82 34.27
CA PRO A 634 -8.34 33.01 35.04
C PRO A 634 -8.91 32.58 36.41
N PRO A 635 -8.69 33.36 37.48
CA PRO A 635 -8.74 32.89 38.87
C PRO A 635 -10.09 32.36 39.42
N ASP A 636 -11.08 32.02 38.59
CA ASP A 636 -12.45 31.69 39.01
C ASP A 636 -13.02 30.39 38.38
N VAL A 637 -12.20 29.36 38.14
CA VAL A 637 -12.72 28.03 37.72
C VAL A 637 -12.44 26.98 38.79
N VAL A 638 -13.49 26.66 39.56
CA VAL A 638 -13.51 25.51 40.48
C VAL A 638 -14.01 24.29 39.70
N LEU A 639 -13.14 23.31 39.47
CA LEU A 639 -13.53 21.97 39.01
C LEU A 639 -14.01 21.15 40.23
N PRO A 640 -15.18 20.49 40.19
CA PRO A 640 -15.53 19.52 41.21
C PRO A 640 -14.93 18.14 40.87
N GLY A 641 -14.03 17.68 41.75
CA GLY A 641 -13.92 16.27 42.14
C GLY A 641 -13.20 15.33 41.17
N SER A 642 -11.88 15.28 41.28
CA SER A 642 -11.07 14.11 40.93
C SER A 642 -11.40 12.94 41.87
N CYS A 643 -11.80 11.79 41.31
CA CYS A 643 -11.68 10.50 41.99
C CYS A 643 -10.93 9.54 41.06
N ASP A 644 -9.66 9.33 41.38
CA ASP A 644 -8.83 8.24 40.88
C ASP A 644 -9.46 6.89 41.25
N ILE A 645 -9.68 6.00 40.28
CA ILE A 645 -9.68 4.54 40.51
C ILE A 645 -9.17 3.82 39.23
N PHE A 646 -8.08 3.06 39.43
CA PHE A 646 -7.50 1.92 38.69
C PHE A 646 -8.03 1.48 37.32
#